data_AF-A0A925WS22-F1
#
_entry.id   AF-A0A925WS22-F1
#
_cell.length_a   1.000
_cell.length_b   1.000
_cell.length_c   1.000
_cell.angle_alpha   90.00
_cell.angle_beta   90.00
_cell.angle_gamma   90.00
#
_symmetry.space_group_name_H-M   'P 1'
#
loop_
_entity.id
_entity.type
_entity.pdbx_description
1 polymer ?
#
loop_
_entity_poly.entity_id
_entity_poly.type
_entity_poly.pdbx_seq_one_letter_code
_entity_poly.pdbx_strand_id
1 'polypeptide(L)'
;NALGLMDNSKRTFAPRPIERRRFTYTTGSAAAIISGLNEFVEQHKELPIPGRNYKGDPTEMLLGNISSSYEFPKPDESNSLEADRERLPICELLTQWWESRPQTMRDPEGWELIRASLAVTAAGGRDRTKESLNEVWKKAEPLYGVIPAAKPVTSLLLAWLTRLFPPRNSLIDFYLDGAETVLSRIVNLESKEKQGGRAADPALTYLYAARRHRHSNASLWSDEQVTRLWHLMRWADQPTPSSKVRSRIASLEDIADAFRVGAATEHDIYDQILTQHDTQHSSFNDLKNVSSRKNLPIFERTPGLREIAEKCRQRIVEVELRRGDTETAASKPARSLRYSGGRDVLLKLVAALGKDTFARGYSYYGQTNRSDVFSHLIRATFPGEAETPETFGPAAKAAGISEKRLIETAVYAPQWAKHVEKALNWEGFTEAIWWLHAHTKDNSWSVEAEIKEAWTAEIADKTPLSAEDLTEGAVDVSWFQRLHKTLGETRWKLLDEAAKYASSAGGHKRAQLFADAMLGRIEITDLLGRVEEKRHQDSLRALGLLPLPTGGKAREADLLQRYQAMQSFLRTSKQFGAQRQESEKLATRIGMENLARTAGYADPNRLQWAMESASVADLKEGAVTQTVGEVSVSLAINGLGLPEMTVMKKGKTLANIPPAVKKEPEVAALVARRTDITRQVSRMRESLESAMCRGDHFSGAELASLLDHPILRPLLRNLVFIEAEGSEPVLGYPIGDGLLEDCDTARHSVDTKTALRIAHPFDLLHTGAWERWQKDCFLRERIQPFKQVFRELYVLTEAEKVEGTKSQRYAGHQVNPKQALALFGKRGWVGGGDYDYESDGPRKTFHEDGFTVSVGFMGWTLTPADVEGSTIEEVRFTKKGDWRPVALESVPPRVFSEAMRDLDLVVGVAHVGGVDPEASQSTVEMRAALVREAMGLLKIENVRFQKSHAIIDGALSTYNVHLGSAVVHRMPGGYLCIVPVHSQHRGRLFLPFVDDDPRTAEVVSKVLLLARDREIQDPTILEQILAVR
;
A
#
# COMPACT_ATOMS: atom_id res chain seq x y z
N ASN A 1 -2.97 -39.25 24.36
CA ASN A 1 -1.56 -39.46 24.72
C ASN A 1 -0.59 -38.73 23.77
N ALA A 2 -0.85 -37.48 23.37
CA ALA A 2 -0.01 -36.67 22.44
C ALA A 2 0.82 -37.47 21.39
N LEU A 3 0.13 -38.31 20.60
CA LEU A 3 0.71 -39.20 19.57
C LEU A 3 1.72 -40.27 20.06
N GLY A 4 1.86 -40.48 21.37
CA GLY A 4 2.75 -41.44 22.02
C GLY A 4 4.02 -40.83 22.60
N LEU A 5 4.23 -39.50 22.48
CA LEU A 5 5.41 -38.80 23.02
C LEU A 5 5.24 -38.34 24.47
N MET A 6 4.00 -38.06 24.86
CA MET A 6 3.70 -37.62 26.21
C MET A 6 3.39 -38.82 27.11
N ASP A 7 3.82 -38.73 28.37
CA ASP A 7 3.34 -39.55 29.47
C ASP A 7 2.72 -38.60 30.51
N ASN A 8 1.42 -38.72 30.75
CA ASN A 8 0.73 -37.84 31.71
C ASN A 8 1.28 -37.97 33.13
N SER A 9 1.85 -39.13 33.50
CA SER A 9 2.41 -39.35 34.86
C SER A 9 3.74 -38.63 35.08
N LYS A 10 4.45 -38.30 33.98
CA LYS A 10 5.74 -37.62 33.99
C LYS A 10 5.63 -36.12 33.79
N ARG A 11 4.42 -35.60 33.65
CA ARG A 11 4.18 -34.16 33.63
C ARG A 11 4.42 -33.55 34.99
N THR A 12 4.71 -32.25 35.00
CA THR A 12 4.88 -31.51 36.25
C THR A 12 3.64 -31.66 37.11
N PHE A 13 3.82 -32.23 38.31
CA PHE A 13 2.80 -32.30 39.33
C PHE A 13 2.70 -30.93 39.99
N ALA A 14 1.54 -30.28 39.89
CA ALA A 14 1.31 -29.02 40.56
C ALA A 14 0.95 -29.28 42.04
N PRO A 15 1.78 -28.84 43.01
CA PRO A 15 1.40 -28.91 44.41
C PRO A 15 0.16 -28.06 44.67
N ARG A 16 -0.61 -28.44 45.69
CA ARG A 16 -1.75 -27.63 46.14
C ARG A 16 -1.25 -26.25 46.58
N PRO A 17 -1.83 -25.14 46.07
CA PRO A 17 -1.47 -23.79 46.48
C PRO A 17 -1.66 -23.58 47.99
N ILE A 18 -0.77 -22.79 48.58
CA ILE A 18 -0.73 -22.53 50.02
C ILE A 18 -1.52 -21.25 50.33
N GLU A 19 -2.36 -21.28 51.35
CA GLU A 19 -3.02 -20.08 51.85
C GLU A 19 -2.05 -19.22 52.66
N ARG A 20 -1.72 -18.02 52.17
CA ARG A 20 -0.88 -17.05 52.89
C ARG A 20 -1.76 -16.30 53.89
N ARG A 21 -1.83 -16.81 55.13
CA ARG A 21 -2.72 -16.31 56.21
C ARG A 21 -2.63 -14.81 56.54
N ARG A 22 -1.59 -14.09 56.08
CA ARG A 22 -1.39 -12.65 56.30
C ARG A 22 -1.48 -11.81 55.02
N PHE A 23 -1.96 -12.39 53.91
CA PHE A 23 -2.07 -11.65 52.65
C PHE A 23 -3.35 -10.80 52.64
N THR A 24 -3.18 -9.49 52.44
CA THR A 24 -4.28 -8.53 52.35
C THR A 24 -4.43 -8.08 50.91
N TYR A 25 -5.58 -8.40 50.30
CA TYR A 25 -5.89 -8.09 48.90
C TYR A 25 -6.20 -6.61 48.68
N THR A 26 -7.16 -6.10 49.44
CA THR A 26 -7.55 -4.69 49.41
C THR A 26 -7.36 -4.11 50.80
N THR A 27 -6.51 -3.12 50.93
CA THR A 27 -6.35 -2.36 52.19
C THR A 27 -7.38 -1.24 52.28
N GLY A 28 -7.56 -0.68 53.47
CA GLY A 28 -8.36 0.54 53.64
C GLY A 28 -7.86 1.69 52.77
N SER A 29 -6.54 1.79 52.55
CA SER A 29 -5.94 2.79 51.67
C SER A 29 -6.22 2.54 50.19
N ALA A 30 -6.15 1.29 49.72
CA ALA A 30 -6.55 0.95 48.35
C ALA A 30 -8.04 1.26 48.09
N ALA A 31 -8.91 0.94 49.04
CA ALA A 31 -10.34 1.32 48.96
C ALA A 31 -10.51 2.86 48.97
N ALA A 32 -9.77 3.57 49.82
CA ALA A 32 -9.78 5.03 49.86
C ALA A 32 -9.28 5.66 48.54
N ILE A 33 -8.29 5.08 47.87
CA ILE A 33 -7.84 5.50 46.53
C ILE A 33 -8.97 5.35 45.50
N ILE A 34 -9.69 4.22 45.49
CA ILE A 34 -10.80 4.01 44.54
C ILE A 34 -11.90 5.05 44.78
N SER A 35 -12.30 5.26 46.04
CA SER A 35 -13.30 6.28 46.39
C SER A 35 -12.82 7.69 46.06
N GLY A 36 -11.57 8.02 46.36
CA GLY A 36 -10.97 9.33 46.06
C GLY A 36 -10.87 9.60 44.55
N LEU A 37 -10.62 8.58 43.72
CA LEU A 37 -10.68 8.70 42.27
C LEU A 37 -12.10 8.90 41.75
N ASN A 38 -13.11 8.29 42.38
CA ASN A 38 -14.50 8.57 42.02
C ASN A 38 -14.90 10.02 42.33
N GLU A 39 -14.42 10.54 43.47
CA GLU A 39 -14.58 11.95 43.86
C GLU A 39 -13.84 12.88 42.89
N PHE A 40 -12.59 12.55 42.53
CA PHE A 40 -11.83 13.28 41.50
C PHE A 40 -12.59 13.34 40.18
N VAL A 41 -13.09 12.20 39.69
CA VAL A 41 -13.90 12.15 38.45
C VAL A 41 -15.19 12.94 38.60
N GLU A 42 -15.82 12.97 39.79
CA GLU A 42 -17.02 13.79 40.02
C GLU A 42 -16.72 15.29 40.03
N GLN A 43 -15.65 15.71 40.69
CA GLN A 43 -15.19 17.10 40.77
C GLN A 43 -14.81 17.64 39.39
N HIS A 44 -14.27 16.78 38.54
CA HIS A 44 -13.78 17.12 37.20
C HIS A 44 -14.67 16.57 36.08
N LYS A 45 -15.92 16.20 36.37
CA LYS A 45 -16.77 15.46 35.43
C LYS A 45 -17.05 16.19 34.13
N GLU A 46 -17.08 17.53 34.18
CA GLU A 46 -17.35 18.42 33.04
C GLU A 46 -16.08 18.75 32.23
N LEU A 47 -14.92 18.18 32.56
CA LEU A 47 -13.71 18.38 31.76
C LEU A 47 -13.83 17.61 30.43
N PRO A 48 -13.74 18.29 29.27
CA PRO A 48 -13.69 17.62 27.99
C PRO A 48 -12.34 16.92 27.84
N ILE A 49 -12.38 15.63 27.57
CA ILE A 49 -11.20 14.82 27.27
C ILE A 49 -11.19 14.53 25.77
N PRO A 50 -10.08 14.76 25.06
CA PRO A 50 -9.91 14.33 23.67
C PRO A 50 -9.50 12.84 23.58
N GLY A 51 -10.00 12.15 22.55
CA GLY A 51 -9.85 10.71 22.36
C GLY A 51 -10.61 10.25 21.13
N ARG A 52 -10.95 8.96 21.02
CA ARG A 52 -11.68 8.42 19.84
C ARG A 52 -12.95 7.66 20.23
N ASN A 53 -13.96 7.62 19.37
CA ASN A 53 -15.12 6.74 19.57
C ASN A 53 -14.79 5.27 19.21
N TYR A 54 -15.74 4.35 19.37
CA TYR A 54 -15.56 2.92 19.03
C TYR A 54 -15.27 2.64 17.54
N LYS A 55 -15.47 3.62 16.65
CA LYS A 55 -15.13 3.56 15.23
C LYS A 55 -13.75 4.14 14.91
N GLY A 56 -13.06 4.71 15.90
CA GLY A 56 -11.77 5.36 15.74
C GLY A 56 -11.85 6.85 15.39
N ASP A 57 -13.03 7.45 15.30
CA ASP A 57 -13.17 8.89 14.98
C ASP A 57 -12.77 9.74 16.19
N PRO A 58 -11.97 10.80 16.01
CA PRO A 58 -11.65 11.74 17.08
C PRO A 58 -12.92 12.37 17.66
N THR A 59 -13.06 12.34 18.97
CA THR A 59 -14.22 12.88 19.67
C THR A 59 -13.83 13.36 21.06
N GLU A 60 -14.57 14.33 21.57
CA GLU A 60 -14.42 14.82 22.93
C GLU A 60 -15.52 14.25 23.81
N MET A 61 -15.12 13.70 24.96
CA MET A 61 -16.04 13.17 25.94
C MET A 61 -15.73 13.75 27.31
N LEU A 62 -16.77 14.18 28.01
CA LEU A 62 -16.65 14.65 29.38
C LEU A 62 -16.09 13.52 30.26
N LEU A 63 -15.11 13.84 31.12
CA LEU A 63 -14.43 12.86 31.99
C LEU A 63 -15.41 11.96 32.76
N GLY A 64 -16.55 12.52 33.21
CA GLY A 64 -17.59 11.77 33.91
C GLY A 64 -18.37 10.77 33.05
N ASN A 65 -18.37 10.94 31.73
CA ASN A 65 -19.14 10.15 30.76
C ASN A 65 -18.29 9.10 30.03
N ILE A 66 -16.97 9.05 30.28
CA ILE A 66 -16.08 8.07 29.66
C ILE A 66 -16.54 6.65 30.00
N SER A 67 -16.77 5.86 28.95
CA SER A 67 -17.21 4.47 29.02
C SER A 67 -16.35 3.58 28.11
N SER A 68 -16.61 2.27 28.10
CA SER A 68 -15.81 1.29 27.33
C SER A 68 -15.85 1.48 25.80
N SER A 69 -16.77 2.30 25.27
CA SER A 69 -16.87 2.63 23.85
C SER A 69 -16.08 3.89 23.44
N TYR A 70 -15.33 4.49 24.38
CA TYR A 70 -14.47 5.64 24.16
C TYR A 70 -13.01 5.28 24.40
N GLU A 71 -12.15 5.61 23.44
CA GLU A 71 -10.71 5.35 23.48
C GLU A 71 -10.01 6.46 24.24
N PHE A 72 -10.02 6.34 25.57
CA PHE A 72 -9.18 7.15 26.44
C PHE A 72 -7.70 6.77 26.24
N PRO A 73 -6.76 7.75 26.21
CA PRO A 73 -5.34 7.47 26.09
C PRO A 73 -4.88 6.44 27.12
N LYS A 74 -4.10 5.44 26.70
CA LYS A 74 -3.51 4.42 27.59
C LYS A 74 -1.99 4.64 27.72
N PRO A 75 -1.39 4.32 28.88
CA PRO A 75 0.05 4.36 29.04
C PRO A 75 0.73 3.36 28.09
N ASP A 76 1.89 3.73 27.57
CA ASP A 76 2.63 2.96 26.58
C ASP A 76 4.08 2.81 27.01
N GLU A 77 4.42 1.59 27.45
CA GLU A 77 5.73 1.26 28.01
C GLU A 77 6.88 1.41 27.00
N SER A 78 6.58 1.52 25.70
CA SER A 78 7.58 1.78 24.66
C SER A 78 8.01 3.25 24.56
N ASN A 79 7.23 4.19 25.12
CA ASN A 79 7.54 5.62 25.14
C ASN A 79 8.39 6.01 26.35
N SER A 80 9.08 7.15 26.25
CA SER A 80 9.64 7.82 27.44
C SER A 80 8.52 8.26 28.37
N LEU A 81 8.82 8.42 29.66
CA LEU A 81 7.82 8.87 30.63
C LEU A 81 7.32 10.28 30.29
N GLU A 82 8.18 11.12 29.73
CA GLU A 82 7.86 12.47 29.28
C GLU A 82 6.86 12.46 28.11
N ALA A 83 7.09 11.63 27.09
CA ALA A 83 6.17 11.50 25.96
C ALA A 83 4.81 10.92 26.37
N ASP A 84 4.79 9.99 27.34
CA ASP A 84 3.55 9.45 27.90
C ASP A 84 2.79 10.52 28.72
N ARG A 85 3.48 11.43 29.42
CA ARG A 85 2.85 12.54 30.15
C ARG A 85 2.14 13.51 29.22
N GLU A 86 2.75 13.83 28.07
CA GLU A 86 2.16 14.71 27.05
C GLU A 86 0.87 14.13 26.45
N ARG A 87 0.76 12.80 26.40
CA ARG A 87 -0.42 12.09 25.89
C ARG A 87 -1.59 12.02 26.86
N LEU A 88 -1.41 12.37 28.13
CA LEU A 88 -2.46 12.31 29.15
C LEU A 88 -3.05 13.72 29.39
N PRO A 89 -4.28 14.02 28.91
CA PRO A 89 -4.84 15.38 28.97
C PRO A 89 -5.02 15.95 30.39
N ILE A 90 -5.11 15.07 31.39
CA ILE A 90 -5.29 15.41 32.80
C ILE A 90 -4.03 15.12 33.63
N CYS A 91 -2.85 15.03 33.00
CA CYS A 91 -1.63 14.61 33.67
C CYS A 91 -1.28 15.47 34.89
N GLU A 92 -1.37 16.80 34.76
CA GLU A 92 -1.09 17.74 35.85
C GLU A 92 -2.10 17.61 36.99
N LEU A 93 -3.39 17.60 36.67
CA LEU A 93 -4.48 17.45 37.66
C LEU A 93 -4.36 16.13 38.43
N LEU A 94 -4.11 15.03 37.72
CA LEU A 94 -3.98 13.71 38.30
C LEU A 94 -2.69 13.61 39.16
N THR A 95 -1.61 14.26 38.75
CA THR A 95 -0.36 14.37 39.53
C THR A 95 -0.56 15.15 40.81
N GLN A 96 -1.20 16.33 40.75
CA GLN A 96 -1.49 17.14 41.93
C GLN A 96 -2.42 16.42 42.91
N TRP A 97 -3.44 15.73 42.40
CA TRP A 97 -4.31 14.88 43.22
C TRP A 97 -3.51 13.79 43.93
N TRP A 98 -2.61 13.11 43.21
CA TRP A 98 -1.77 12.07 43.78
C TRP A 98 -0.83 12.60 44.87
N GLU A 99 -0.20 13.75 44.65
CA GLU A 99 0.74 14.36 45.61
C GLU A 99 0.03 14.87 46.88
N SER A 100 -1.17 15.42 46.74
CA SER A 100 -1.98 15.98 47.84
C SER A 100 -2.76 14.94 48.65
N ARG A 101 -2.70 13.65 48.28
CA ARG A 101 -3.50 12.60 48.92
C ARG A 101 -3.20 12.45 50.42
N PRO A 102 -4.23 12.25 51.27
CA PRO A 102 -4.07 12.11 52.71
C PRO A 102 -3.36 10.82 53.11
N GLN A 103 -2.86 10.76 54.35
CA GLN A 103 -2.15 9.58 54.88
C GLN A 103 -3.03 8.31 54.87
N THR A 104 -4.36 8.46 54.93
CA THR A 104 -5.31 7.34 54.85
C THR A 104 -5.29 6.62 53.51
N MET A 105 -4.81 7.26 52.44
CA MET A 105 -4.66 6.69 51.09
C MET A 105 -3.26 6.11 50.82
N ARG A 106 -2.41 5.95 51.85
CA ARG A 106 -1.03 5.49 51.70
C ARG A 106 -0.82 4.19 52.45
N ASP A 107 -0.51 3.13 51.73
CA ASP A 107 -0.10 1.89 52.37
C ASP A 107 1.33 2.04 52.94
N PRO A 108 1.65 1.43 54.08
CA PRO A 108 3.03 1.43 54.61
C PRO A 108 4.04 0.84 53.61
N GLU A 109 3.61 -0.10 52.77
CA GLU A 109 4.46 -0.75 51.77
C GLU A 109 4.51 0.00 50.42
N GLY A 110 3.64 0.99 50.20
CA GLY A 110 3.53 1.74 48.95
C GLY A 110 2.86 0.97 47.81
N TRP A 111 2.00 -0.02 48.11
CA TRP A 111 1.34 -0.89 47.13
C TRP A 111 -0.13 -0.53 46.88
N GLU A 112 -0.60 0.62 47.39
CA GLU A 112 -2.02 1.01 47.35
C GLU A 112 -2.60 1.04 45.92
N LEU A 113 -1.82 1.50 44.93
CA LEU A 113 -2.25 1.58 43.52
C LEU A 113 -2.42 0.21 42.89
N ILE A 114 -1.47 -0.70 43.14
CA ILE A 114 -1.52 -2.06 42.61
C ILE A 114 -2.70 -2.81 43.23
N ARG A 115 -2.89 -2.70 44.55
CA ARG A 115 -4.04 -3.29 45.26
C ARG A 115 -5.36 -2.74 44.72
N ALA A 116 -5.47 -1.42 44.54
CA ALA A 116 -6.65 -0.78 43.98
C ALA A 116 -6.93 -1.25 42.53
N SER A 117 -5.90 -1.30 41.69
CA SER A 117 -6.01 -1.78 40.30
C SER A 117 -6.52 -3.22 40.23
N LEU A 118 -5.90 -4.13 40.97
CA LEU A 118 -6.30 -5.54 41.00
C LEU A 118 -7.71 -5.73 41.58
N ALA A 119 -8.09 -4.95 42.59
CA ALA A 119 -9.43 -4.98 43.17
C ALA A 119 -10.49 -4.52 42.16
N VAL A 120 -10.24 -3.43 41.41
CA VAL A 120 -11.15 -2.94 40.37
C VAL A 120 -11.27 -3.94 39.22
N THR A 121 -10.16 -4.52 38.75
CA THR A 121 -10.19 -5.55 37.71
C THR A 121 -10.99 -6.79 38.15
N ALA A 122 -10.74 -7.26 39.37
CA ALA A 122 -11.47 -8.39 39.94
C ALA A 122 -12.97 -8.09 40.08
N ALA A 123 -13.34 -6.88 40.52
CA ALA A 123 -14.74 -6.45 40.65
C ALA A 123 -15.43 -6.19 39.30
N GLY A 124 -14.69 -5.82 38.25
CA GLY A 124 -15.18 -5.52 36.90
C GLY A 124 -15.44 -6.76 36.05
N GLY A 125 -14.77 -7.88 36.34
CA GLY A 125 -15.00 -9.18 35.68
C GLY A 125 -16.31 -9.88 36.06
N ARG A 126 -17.22 -9.19 36.77
CA ARG A 126 -18.58 -9.66 37.07
C ARG A 126 -19.41 -9.68 35.78
N ASP A 127 -19.29 -10.72 34.96
CA ASP A 127 -20.27 -10.99 33.91
C ASP A 127 -21.60 -11.36 34.56
N ARG A 128 -22.49 -10.37 34.69
CA ARG A 128 -23.80 -10.51 35.35
C ARG A 128 -24.74 -11.48 34.64
N THR A 129 -24.36 -11.99 33.47
CA THR A 129 -25.17 -12.90 32.65
C THR A 129 -24.87 -14.39 32.85
N LYS A 130 -23.76 -14.75 33.54
CA LYS A 130 -23.34 -16.15 33.73
C LYS A 130 -23.34 -16.57 35.21
N GLU A 131 -24.17 -17.54 35.56
CA GLU A 131 -24.33 -18.03 36.95
C GLU A 131 -23.07 -18.69 37.54
N SER A 132 -22.25 -19.34 36.71
CA SER A 132 -21.03 -20.07 37.14
C SER A 132 -19.93 -19.14 37.66
N LEU A 133 -19.69 -18.01 36.98
CA LEU A 133 -18.73 -16.98 37.39
C LEU A 133 -19.12 -16.32 38.72
N ASN A 134 -20.42 -16.25 39.01
CA ASN A 134 -20.92 -15.72 40.28
C ASN A 134 -20.61 -16.62 41.49
N GLU A 135 -20.50 -17.95 41.33
CA GLU A 135 -20.19 -18.85 42.45
C GLU A 135 -18.71 -18.81 42.86
N VAL A 136 -17.80 -18.71 41.88
CA VAL A 136 -16.37 -18.60 42.18
C VAL A 136 -16.06 -17.27 42.82
N TRP A 137 -16.62 -16.19 42.27
CA TRP A 137 -16.53 -14.87 42.87
C TRP A 137 -17.05 -14.85 44.31
N LYS A 138 -18.22 -15.45 44.62
CA LYS A 138 -18.74 -15.50 46.00
C LYS A 138 -17.77 -16.12 47.02
N LYS A 139 -16.93 -17.07 46.60
CA LYS A 139 -15.92 -17.68 47.48
C LYS A 139 -14.64 -16.85 47.58
N ALA A 140 -14.30 -16.11 46.53
CA ALA A 140 -13.15 -15.22 46.50
C ALA A 140 -13.45 -13.85 47.13
N GLU A 141 -14.68 -13.34 47.05
CA GLU A 141 -15.11 -12.01 47.51
C GLU A 141 -14.71 -11.69 48.96
N PRO A 142 -14.82 -12.61 49.94
CA PRO A 142 -14.35 -12.34 51.31
C PRO A 142 -12.84 -12.04 51.41
N LEU A 143 -12.03 -12.48 50.44
CA LEU A 143 -10.60 -12.16 50.40
C LEU A 143 -10.34 -10.70 50.05
N TYR A 144 -11.15 -10.13 49.16
CA TYR A 144 -10.97 -8.77 48.63
C TYR A 144 -11.54 -7.68 49.54
N GLY A 145 -12.24 -8.05 50.63
CA GLY A 145 -12.85 -7.08 51.54
C GLY A 145 -13.90 -6.20 50.85
N VAL A 146 -14.11 -5.00 51.39
CA VAL A 146 -15.05 -4.03 50.80
C VAL A 146 -14.35 -3.30 49.65
N ILE A 147 -14.77 -3.59 48.41
CA ILE A 147 -14.32 -2.88 47.21
C ILE A 147 -15.37 -1.80 46.86
N PRO A 148 -15.03 -0.50 46.91
CA PRO A 148 -15.94 0.54 46.47
C PRO A 148 -16.32 0.38 45.00
N ALA A 149 -17.55 0.78 44.64
CA ALA A 149 -17.97 0.79 43.24
C ALA A 149 -17.09 1.76 42.44
N ALA A 150 -16.41 1.26 41.40
CA ALA A 150 -15.56 2.09 40.54
C ALA A 150 -16.35 2.63 39.32
N LYS A 151 -16.11 3.88 38.95
CA LYS A 151 -16.57 4.42 37.66
C LYS A 151 -15.81 3.74 36.50
N PRO A 152 -16.35 3.69 35.26
CA PRO A 152 -15.68 3.00 34.14
C PRO A 152 -14.25 3.50 33.86
N VAL A 153 -14.02 4.81 33.98
CA VAL A 153 -12.70 5.44 33.76
C VAL A 153 -11.68 5.12 34.86
N THR A 154 -12.11 4.69 36.05
CA THR A 154 -11.22 4.49 37.21
C THR A 154 -10.09 3.48 36.93
N SER A 155 -10.36 2.42 36.16
CA SER A 155 -9.34 1.43 35.77
C SER A 155 -8.22 2.03 34.92
N LEU A 156 -8.56 2.99 34.05
CA LEU A 156 -7.62 3.71 33.18
C LEU A 156 -6.78 4.70 33.99
N LEU A 157 -7.42 5.43 34.92
CA LEU A 157 -6.71 6.34 35.83
C LEU A 157 -5.72 5.60 36.72
N LEU A 158 -6.08 4.42 37.23
CA LEU A 158 -5.17 3.57 38.01
C LEU A 158 -3.99 3.07 37.18
N ALA A 159 -4.20 2.73 35.90
CA ALA A 159 -3.11 2.35 35.00
C ALA A 159 -2.13 3.53 34.79
N TRP A 160 -2.64 4.75 34.56
CA TRP A 160 -1.82 5.95 34.46
C TRP A 160 -1.08 6.30 35.74
N LEU A 161 -1.75 6.26 36.89
CA LEU A 161 -1.10 6.50 38.18
C LEU A 161 0.01 5.48 38.45
N THR A 162 -0.17 4.22 38.07
CA THR A 162 0.87 3.19 38.18
C THR A 162 2.06 3.48 37.27
N ARG A 163 1.81 3.98 36.05
CA ARG A 163 2.86 4.39 35.11
C ARG A 163 3.64 5.61 35.59
N LEU A 164 2.93 6.63 36.11
CA LEU A 164 3.51 7.88 36.58
C LEU A 164 4.22 7.74 37.93
N PHE A 165 3.70 6.87 38.79
CA PHE A 165 4.19 6.66 40.16
C PHE A 165 4.37 5.16 40.43
N PRO A 166 5.36 4.52 39.79
CA PRO A 166 5.59 3.10 39.95
C PRO A 166 5.94 2.77 41.42
N PRO A 167 5.48 1.62 41.93
CA PRO A 167 5.78 1.19 43.30
C PRO A 167 7.28 0.94 43.47
N ARG A 168 7.81 1.23 44.66
CA ARG A 168 9.25 1.25 44.94
C ARG A 168 9.87 -0.14 45.20
N ASN A 169 9.06 -1.17 45.41
CA ASN A 169 9.50 -2.52 45.83
C ASN A 169 9.06 -3.59 44.82
N SER A 170 9.79 -4.72 44.77
CA SER A 170 9.42 -5.87 43.92
C SER A 170 8.03 -6.39 44.26
N LEU A 171 7.17 -6.47 43.25
CA LEU A 171 5.79 -6.96 43.36
C LEU A 171 5.66 -8.46 43.07
N ILE A 172 6.77 -9.13 42.73
CA ILE A 172 6.74 -10.50 42.21
C ILE A 172 6.12 -11.44 43.24
N ASP A 173 6.67 -11.47 44.46
CA ASP A 173 6.14 -12.32 45.53
C ASP A 173 4.75 -11.88 45.98
N PHE A 174 4.43 -10.59 45.91
CA PHE A 174 3.08 -10.10 46.17
C PHE A 174 2.05 -10.68 45.18
N TYR A 175 2.35 -10.69 43.89
CA TYR A 175 1.46 -11.30 42.90
C TYR A 175 1.34 -12.82 43.09
N LEU A 176 2.46 -13.51 43.35
CA LEU A 176 2.48 -14.96 43.56
C LEU A 176 1.73 -15.37 44.84
N ASP A 177 1.94 -14.67 45.96
CA ASP A 177 1.27 -14.93 47.23
C ASP A 177 -0.25 -14.69 47.13
N GLY A 178 -0.65 -13.66 46.39
CA GLY A 178 -2.05 -13.39 46.09
C GLY A 178 -2.67 -14.49 45.23
N ALA A 179 -1.98 -14.94 44.18
CA ALA A 179 -2.44 -16.04 43.33
C ALA A 179 -2.53 -17.36 44.10
N GLU A 180 -1.54 -17.69 44.93
CA GLU A 180 -1.53 -18.87 45.80
C GLU A 180 -2.72 -18.88 46.76
N THR A 181 -2.98 -17.73 47.40
CA THR A 181 -4.05 -17.59 48.39
C THR A 181 -5.43 -17.65 47.75
N VAL A 182 -5.62 -17.11 46.53
CA VAL A 182 -6.90 -17.25 45.82
C VAL A 182 -7.11 -18.71 45.39
N LEU A 183 -6.11 -19.31 44.73
CA LEU A 183 -6.21 -20.66 44.19
C LEU A 183 -6.37 -21.73 45.29
N SER A 184 -5.85 -21.49 46.50
CA SER A 184 -6.01 -22.41 47.64
C SER A 184 -7.44 -22.47 48.19
N ARG A 185 -8.25 -21.42 47.96
CA ARG A 185 -9.66 -21.34 48.38
C ARG A 185 -10.66 -21.80 47.31
N ILE A 186 -10.21 -21.93 46.06
CA ILE A 186 -11.06 -22.25 44.89
C ILE A 186 -11.11 -23.76 44.57
N VAL A 187 -10.55 -24.58 45.47
CA VAL A 187 -10.23 -26.02 45.29
C VAL A 187 -11.38 -26.90 44.75
N ASN A 188 -12.66 -26.53 44.92
CA ASN A 188 -13.82 -27.38 44.60
C ASN A 188 -14.95 -26.67 43.82
N LEU A 189 -14.66 -25.71 42.93
CA LEU A 189 -15.72 -25.09 42.12
C LEU A 189 -15.98 -25.91 40.85
N GLU A 190 -17.13 -26.59 40.83
CA GLU A 190 -17.67 -27.25 39.64
C GLU A 190 -18.29 -26.19 38.72
N SER A 191 -17.67 -25.93 37.57
CA SER A 191 -18.35 -25.22 36.49
C SER A 191 -19.42 -26.15 35.91
N LYS A 192 -20.68 -25.69 35.87
CA LYS A 192 -21.80 -26.37 35.18
C LYS A 192 -21.81 -26.13 33.67
N GLU A 193 -20.97 -25.24 33.13
CA GLU A 193 -20.94 -24.94 31.70
C GLU A 193 -19.99 -25.89 30.94
N LYS A 194 -20.49 -26.41 29.81
CA LYS A 194 -19.78 -27.37 28.95
C LYS A 194 -18.64 -26.78 28.11
N GLN A 195 -18.36 -25.48 28.22
CA GLN A 195 -17.33 -24.79 27.44
C GLN A 195 -16.64 -23.74 28.32
N GLY A 196 -15.31 -23.81 28.42
CA GLY A 196 -14.50 -22.92 29.26
C GLY A 196 -14.05 -23.55 30.58
N GLY A 197 -12.74 -23.82 30.70
CA GLY A 197 -12.10 -24.15 31.98
C GLY A 197 -12.06 -22.96 32.95
N ARG A 198 -11.29 -23.07 34.03
CA ARG A 198 -11.16 -22.07 35.12
C ARG A 198 -10.62 -20.68 34.68
N ALA A 199 -10.41 -20.44 33.39
CA ALA A 199 -9.66 -19.31 32.83
C ALA A 199 -10.43 -17.99 32.68
N ALA A 200 -11.77 -17.99 32.72
CA ALA A 200 -12.57 -16.76 32.58
C ALA A 200 -12.96 -16.13 33.94
N ASP A 201 -12.17 -16.40 34.98
CA ASP A 201 -12.58 -16.14 36.35
C ASP A 201 -11.89 -14.91 36.95
N PRO A 202 -12.63 -13.93 37.52
CA PRO A 202 -12.09 -12.84 38.31
C PRO A 202 -11.07 -13.28 39.39
N ALA A 203 -11.17 -14.52 39.87
CA ALA A 203 -10.23 -15.13 40.78
C ALA A 203 -8.79 -15.26 40.26
N LEU A 204 -8.57 -15.30 38.94
CA LEU A 204 -7.22 -15.46 38.36
C LEU A 204 -6.50 -14.12 38.14
N THR A 205 -7.06 -13.00 38.58
CA THR A 205 -6.50 -11.65 38.38
C THR A 205 -5.04 -11.55 38.83
N TYR A 206 -4.69 -12.12 39.99
CA TYR A 206 -3.31 -12.12 40.50
C TYR A 206 -2.37 -13.01 39.68
N LEU A 207 -2.87 -14.15 39.18
CA LEU A 207 -2.09 -15.04 38.31
C LEU A 207 -1.79 -14.37 36.95
N TYR A 208 -2.78 -13.69 36.38
CA TYR A 208 -2.59 -12.91 35.14
C TYR A 208 -1.67 -11.71 35.34
N ALA A 209 -1.76 -11.03 36.48
CA ALA A 209 -0.86 -9.94 36.84
C ALA A 209 0.60 -10.43 36.97
N ALA A 210 0.81 -11.54 37.67
CA ALA A 210 2.12 -12.20 37.79
C ALA A 210 2.71 -12.53 36.40
N ARG A 211 1.89 -13.17 35.54
CA ARG A 211 2.27 -13.55 34.18
C ARG A 211 2.62 -12.33 33.31
N ARG A 212 1.77 -11.30 33.31
CA ARG A 212 2.01 -10.05 32.56
C ARG A 212 3.30 -9.37 33.04
N HIS A 213 3.48 -9.26 34.35
CA HIS A 213 4.70 -8.66 34.92
C HIS A 213 5.95 -9.45 34.51
N ARG A 214 5.89 -10.79 34.48
CA ARG A 214 7.00 -11.64 34.01
C ARG A 214 7.30 -11.46 32.52
N HIS A 215 6.29 -11.26 31.68
CA HIS A 215 6.50 -11.04 30.25
C HIS A 215 7.28 -9.75 29.98
N SER A 216 6.94 -8.66 30.68
CA SER A 216 7.63 -7.36 30.54
C SER A 216 8.96 -7.30 31.30
N ASN A 217 9.13 -8.06 32.39
CA ASN A 217 10.27 -7.91 33.33
C ASN A 217 11.00 -9.23 33.61
N ALA A 218 11.24 -10.04 32.59
CA ALA A 218 11.78 -11.40 32.71
C ALA A 218 13.06 -11.50 33.57
N SER A 219 13.97 -10.53 33.46
CA SER A 219 15.26 -10.48 34.16
C SER A 219 15.15 -10.23 35.67
N LEU A 220 14.01 -9.74 36.16
CA LEU A 220 13.80 -9.46 37.58
C LEU A 220 13.37 -10.69 38.39
N TRP A 221 13.02 -11.79 37.73
CA TRP A 221 12.47 -12.99 38.36
C TRP A 221 13.55 -14.02 38.66
N SER A 222 13.53 -14.57 39.88
CA SER A 222 14.36 -15.73 40.22
C SER A 222 13.78 -17.02 39.63
N ASP A 223 14.64 -18.03 39.46
CA ASP A 223 14.22 -19.35 38.99
C ASP A 223 13.19 -20.00 39.94
N GLU A 224 13.26 -19.72 41.25
CA GLU A 224 12.26 -20.16 42.24
C GLU A 224 10.89 -19.49 41.99
N GLN A 225 10.86 -18.19 41.70
CA GLN A 225 9.62 -17.47 41.40
C GLN A 225 9.00 -17.93 40.07
N VAL A 226 9.82 -18.23 39.06
CA VAL A 226 9.36 -18.84 37.80
C VAL A 226 8.75 -20.23 38.07
N THR A 227 9.39 -21.03 38.91
CA THR A 227 8.88 -22.35 39.33
C THR A 227 7.53 -22.23 40.05
N ARG A 228 7.39 -21.27 40.97
CA ARG A 228 6.12 -20.97 41.64
C ARG A 228 5.03 -20.58 40.66
N LEU A 229 5.31 -19.66 39.73
CA LEU A 229 4.36 -19.23 38.71
C LEU A 229 3.90 -20.41 37.85
N TRP A 230 4.83 -21.26 37.41
CA TRP A 230 4.54 -22.46 36.63
C TRP A 230 3.61 -23.42 37.38
N HIS A 231 3.89 -23.72 38.64
CA HIS A 231 3.04 -24.58 39.47
C HIS A 231 1.62 -24.03 39.62
N LEU A 232 1.46 -22.71 39.76
CA LEU A 232 0.14 -22.08 39.84
C LEU A 232 -0.64 -22.19 38.53
N MET A 233 0.01 -21.95 37.39
CA MET A 233 -0.60 -22.14 36.07
C MET A 233 -0.98 -23.62 35.85
N ARG A 234 -0.09 -24.55 36.19
CA ARG A 234 -0.35 -25.99 36.09
C ARG A 234 -1.48 -26.46 37.00
N TRP A 235 -1.60 -25.89 38.20
CA TRP A 235 -2.71 -26.15 39.12
C TRP A 235 -4.03 -25.63 38.54
N ALA A 236 -4.02 -24.42 37.98
CA ALA A 236 -5.21 -23.80 37.39
C ALA A 236 -5.67 -24.50 36.10
N ASP A 237 -4.75 -25.10 35.33
CA ASP A 237 -5.01 -25.87 34.11
C ASP A 237 -5.50 -27.32 34.36
N GLN A 238 -5.62 -27.77 35.61
CA GLN A 238 -6.14 -29.11 35.92
C GLN A 238 -7.64 -29.22 35.56
N PRO A 239 -8.06 -30.30 34.88
CA PRO A 239 -9.47 -30.49 34.53
C PRO A 239 -10.34 -30.68 35.79
N THR A 240 -11.56 -30.15 35.77
CA THR A 240 -12.55 -30.40 36.83
C THR A 240 -13.27 -31.73 36.58
N PRO A 241 -13.88 -32.37 37.61
CA PRO A 241 -14.68 -33.58 37.42
C PRO A 241 -15.81 -33.45 36.38
N SER A 242 -16.35 -32.24 36.21
CA SER A 242 -17.46 -31.91 35.31
C SER A 242 -17.04 -31.54 33.87
N SER A 243 -15.76 -31.20 33.62
CA SER A 243 -15.27 -30.77 32.31
C SER A 243 -14.02 -31.54 31.89
N LYS A 244 -14.09 -32.18 30.71
CA LYS A 244 -12.93 -32.82 30.07
C LYS A 244 -12.02 -31.81 29.34
N VAL A 245 -12.41 -30.54 29.27
CA VAL A 245 -11.68 -29.48 28.56
C VAL A 245 -10.79 -28.73 29.54
N ARG A 246 -9.49 -28.64 29.23
CA ARG A 246 -8.54 -27.84 30.01
C ARG A 246 -8.56 -26.39 29.53
N SER A 247 -8.65 -25.44 30.47
CA SER A 247 -8.17 -24.08 30.25
C SER A 247 -6.67 -24.13 30.03
N ARG A 248 -6.13 -23.42 29.03
CA ARG A 248 -4.68 -23.19 28.90
C ARG A 248 -4.38 -21.76 29.30
N ILE A 249 -3.80 -21.60 30.49
CA ILE A 249 -3.36 -20.30 30.98
C ILE A 249 -1.94 -19.98 30.49
N ALA A 250 -1.08 -20.99 30.37
CA ALA A 250 0.29 -20.82 29.92
C ALA A 250 0.41 -20.69 28.38
N SER A 251 1.19 -19.72 27.92
CA SER A 251 1.67 -19.66 26.53
C SER A 251 2.93 -20.50 26.35
N LEU A 252 3.38 -20.64 25.09
CA LEU A 252 4.62 -21.32 24.77
C LEU A 252 5.82 -20.69 25.49
N GLU A 253 5.86 -19.35 25.62
CA GLU A 253 6.93 -18.64 26.34
C GLU A 253 6.96 -19.02 27.82
N ASP A 254 5.80 -19.09 28.48
CA ASP A 254 5.71 -19.44 29.90
C ASP A 254 6.26 -20.86 30.16
N ILE A 255 5.92 -21.81 29.28
CA ILE A 255 6.39 -23.20 29.40
C ILE A 255 7.88 -23.29 29.06
N ALA A 256 8.34 -22.55 28.06
CA ALA A 256 9.75 -22.51 27.68
C ALA A 256 10.61 -21.93 28.82
N ASP A 257 10.14 -20.88 29.50
CA ASP A 257 10.77 -20.31 30.68
C ASP A 257 10.79 -21.31 31.85
N ALA A 258 9.67 -21.98 32.12
CA ALA A 258 9.58 -23.01 33.14
C ALA A 258 10.48 -24.23 32.85
N PHE A 259 10.59 -24.62 31.58
CA PHE A 259 11.46 -25.72 31.15
C PHE A 259 12.94 -25.37 31.32
N ARG A 260 13.33 -24.13 30.98
CA ARG A 260 14.70 -23.63 31.15
C ARG A 260 15.18 -23.73 32.61
N VAL A 261 14.29 -23.47 33.58
CA VAL A 261 14.62 -23.55 35.02
C VAL A 261 14.39 -24.93 35.63
N GLY A 262 14.01 -25.93 34.83
CA GLY A 262 13.73 -27.29 35.30
C GLY A 262 12.39 -27.47 36.01
N ALA A 263 11.52 -26.45 36.02
CA ALA A 263 10.19 -26.52 36.61
C ALA A 263 9.18 -27.25 35.71
N ALA A 264 9.32 -27.15 34.38
CA ALA A 264 8.53 -27.91 33.42
C ALA A 264 9.31 -29.10 32.85
N THR A 265 8.58 -30.15 32.48
CA THR A 265 9.15 -31.34 31.82
C THR A 265 8.94 -31.30 30.31
N GLU A 266 9.66 -32.12 29.55
CA GLU A 266 9.41 -32.26 28.10
C GLU A 266 7.96 -32.72 27.81
N HIS A 267 7.34 -33.45 28.75
CA HIS A 267 5.95 -33.91 28.63
C HIS A 267 4.93 -32.78 28.76
N ASP A 268 5.27 -31.70 29.47
CA ASP A 268 4.43 -30.51 29.50
C ASP A 268 4.50 -29.74 28.18
N ILE A 269 5.68 -29.71 27.55
CA ILE A 269 5.85 -29.13 26.22
C ILE A 269 5.12 -29.98 25.16
N TYR A 270 5.18 -31.32 25.22
CA TYR A 270 4.40 -32.18 24.32
C TYR A 270 2.90 -31.94 24.46
N ASP A 271 2.39 -31.76 25.69
CA ASP A 271 0.98 -31.39 25.92
C ASP A 271 0.66 -30.08 25.19
N GLN A 272 1.49 -29.04 25.39
CA GLN A 272 1.29 -27.73 24.77
C GLN A 272 1.29 -27.78 23.24
N ILE A 273 2.24 -28.49 22.64
CA ILE A 273 2.43 -28.45 21.19
C ILE A 273 1.45 -29.38 20.45
N LEU A 274 1.06 -30.52 21.05
CA LEU A 274 0.37 -31.61 20.32
C LEU A 274 -1.08 -31.87 20.75
N THR A 275 -1.63 -31.13 21.70
CA THR A 275 -3.04 -31.32 22.12
C THR A 275 -3.96 -30.19 21.62
N GLN A 276 -5.19 -30.56 21.24
CA GLN A 276 -6.21 -29.65 20.71
C GLN A 276 -7.05 -29.04 21.85
N HIS A 277 -7.35 -27.73 21.78
CA HIS A 277 -8.13 -26.97 22.76
C HIS A 277 -9.43 -26.44 22.14
N ASP A 278 -10.34 -25.94 22.99
CA ASP A 278 -11.79 -25.70 22.80
C ASP A 278 -12.32 -25.28 21.40
N THR A 279 -13.63 -25.46 21.23
CA THR A 279 -14.31 -26.22 20.18
C THR A 279 -14.78 -25.44 18.95
N GLN A 280 -14.17 -24.30 18.58
CA GLN A 280 -14.59 -23.59 17.36
C GLN A 280 -13.48 -23.26 16.35
N HIS A 281 -12.23 -23.02 16.77
CA HIS A 281 -11.12 -22.73 15.85
C HIS A 281 -9.79 -23.31 16.35
N SER A 282 -9.66 -24.63 16.29
CA SER A 282 -8.44 -25.36 16.68
C SER A 282 -7.27 -25.03 15.76
N SER A 283 -6.34 -24.20 16.22
CA SER A 283 -5.07 -23.95 15.53
C SER A 283 -3.91 -24.44 16.39
N PHE A 284 -3.08 -25.34 15.86
CA PHE A 284 -1.85 -25.78 16.52
C PHE A 284 -0.76 -24.71 16.34
N ASN A 285 -1.04 -23.48 16.79
CA ASN A 285 -0.17 -22.33 16.54
C ASN A 285 1.21 -22.48 17.17
N ASP A 286 1.29 -23.04 18.38
CA ASP A 286 2.57 -23.31 19.05
C ASP A 286 3.43 -24.29 18.23
N LEU A 287 2.82 -25.37 17.71
CA LEU A 287 3.47 -26.28 16.77
C LEU A 287 3.89 -25.57 15.48
N LYS A 288 2.99 -24.75 14.92
CA LYS A 288 3.27 -23.97 13.72
C LYS A 288 4.48 -23.07 13.92
N ASN A 289 4.62 -22.44 15.08
CA ASN A 289 5.74 -21.57 15.40
C ASN A 289 7.03 -22.38 15.58
N VAL A 290 7.04 -23.42 16.41
CA VAL A 290 8.25 -24.21 16.69
C VAL A 290 8.65 -25.20 15.59
N SER A 291 7.83 -25.39 14.56
CA SER A 291 8.17 -26.20 13.39
C SER A 291 8.81 -25.39 12.24
N SER A 292 9.15 -24.12 12.47
CA SER A 292 9.87 -23.30 11.48
C SER A 292 11.29 -23.83 11.22
N ARG A 293 11.80 -23.62 10.00
CA ARG A 293 13.22 -23.85 9.67
C ARG A 293 14.13 -22.74 10.20
N LYS A 294 13.59 -21.52 10.33
CA LYS A 294 14.36 -20.36 10.79
C LYS A 294 14.75 -20.56 12.27
N ASN A 295 15.88 -19.99 12.66
CA ASN A 295 16.23 -19.94 14.08
C ASN A 295 15.37 -18.87 14.76
N LEU A 296 14.33 -19.29 15.47
CA LEU A 296 13.50 -18.40 16.25
C LEU A 296 14.21 -18.02 17.56
N PRO A 297 14.05 -16.78 18.07
CA PRO A 297 14.67 -16.35 19.33
C PRO A 297 14.32 -17.24 20.54
N ILE A 298 13.19 -17.94 20.51
CA ILE A 298 12.81 -18.88 21.57
C ILE A 298 13.74 -20.11 21.64
N PHE A 299 14.33 -20.56 20.52
CA PHE A 299 15.25 -21.70 20.54
C PHE A 299 16.58 -21.36 21.19
N GLU A 300 17.07 -20.12 21.01
CA GLU A 300 18.30 -19.65 21.65
C GLU A 300 18.13 -19.49 23.16
N ARG A 301 16.95 -19.04 23.59
CA ARG A 301 16.61 -18.84 25.01
C ARG A 301 16.27 -20.14 25.75
N THR A 302 15.89 -21.20 25.03
CA THR A 302 15.44 -22.47 25.62
C THR A 302 16.12 -23.67 24.96
N PRO A 303 17.35 -24.02 25.40
CA PRO A 303 18.04 -25.23 24.96
C PRO A 303 17.16 -26.48 25.17
N GLY A 304 17.11 -27.40 24.20
CA GLY A 304 16.26 -28.59 24.26
C GLY A 304 14.89 -28.46 23.56
N LEU A 305 14.37 -27.23 23.40
CA LEU A 305 13.06 -27.02 22.77
C LEU A 305 13.06 -27.42 21.28
N ARG A 306 14.19 -27.19 20.58
CA ARG A 306 14.35 -27.56 19.17
C ARG A 306 14.29 -29.08 18.99
N GLU A 307 14.96 -29.82 19.87
CA GLU A 307 14.97 -31.29 19.88
C GLU A 307 13.58 -31.85 20.19
N ILE A 308 12.82 -31.21 21.08
CA ILE A 308 11.43 -31.58 21.38
C ILE A 308 10.53 -31.34 20.17
N ALA A 309 10.64 -30.17 19.54
CA ALA A 309 9.88 -29.83 18.33
C ALA A 309 10.21 -30.78 17.16
N GLU A 310 11.48 -31.18 17.03
CA GLU A 310 11.95 -32.19 16.08
C GLU A 310 11.28 -33.55 16.31
N LYS A 311 11.27 -34.05 17.56
CA LYS A 311 10.58 -35.29 17.92
C LYS A 311 9.08 -35.23 17.60
N CYS A 312 8.41 -34.11 17.91
CA CYS A 312 7.01 -33.87 17.55
C CYS A 312 6.79 -34.00 16.04
N ARG A 313 7.60 -33.30 15.24
CA ARG A 313 7.51 -33.33 13.78
C ARG A 313 7.70 -34.74 13.23
N GLN A 314 8.78 -35.41 13.63
CA GLN A 314 9.09 -36.78 13.18
C GLN A 314 7.94 -37.73 13.50
N ARG A 315 7.37 -37.64 14.70
CA ARG A 315 6.25 -38.50 15.11
C ARG A 315 4.97 -38.21 14.32
N ILE A 316 4.65 -36.94 14.07
CA ILE A 316 3.50 -36.56 13.25
C ILE A 316 3.63 -37.17 11.86
N VAL A 317 4.79 -37.01 11.22
CA VAL A 317 5.06 -37.55 9.88
C VAL A 317 5.04 -39.08 9.89
N GLU A 318 5.62 -39.73 10.91
CA GLU A 318 5.60 -41.20 11.05
C GLU A 318 4.18 -41.76 11.14
N VAL A 319 3.32 -41.13 11.94
CA VAL A 319 1.91 -41.53 12.10
C VAL A 319 1.16 -41.34 10.78
N GLU A 320 1.35 -40.21 10.12
CA GLU A 320 0.71 -39.92 8.84
C GLU A 320 1.23 -40.82 7.70
N LEU A 321 2.49 -41.23 7.68
CA LEU A 321 2.99 -42.18 6.67
C LEU A 321 2.40 -43.59 6.81
N ARG A 322 1.90 -43.95 8.00
CA ARG A 322 1.22 -45.24 8.25
C ARG A 322 -0.30 -45.17 8.11
N ARG A 323 -0.86 -44.00 7.78
CA ARG A 323 -2.31 -43.82 7.66
C ARG A 323 -2.89 -44.61 6.48
N GLY A 324 -4.13 -45.04 6.63
CA GLY A 324 -5.01 -45.36 5.51
C GLY A 324 -5.74 -44.10 5.02
N ASP A 325 -6.91 -44.26 4.41
CA ASP A 325 -7.66 -43.11 3.89
C ASP A 325 -8.32 -42.26 4.98
N THR A 326 -8.57 -42.85 6.15
CA THR A 326 -9.18 -42.17 7.30
C THR A 326 -8.23 -41.19 7.98
N GLU A 327 -8.78 -40.10 8.51
CA GLU A 327 -8.06 -39.14 9.36
C GLU A 327 -7.43 -39.84 10.58
N THR A 328 -6.23 -39.41 10.97
CA THR A 328 -5.58 -39.83 12.21
C THR A 328 -5.53 -38.67 13.21
N ALA A 329 -5.20 -38.97 14.48
CA ALA A 329 -4.95 -37.92 15.47
C ALA A 329 -3.81 -36.96 15.08
N ALA A 330 -2.93 -37.34 14.13
CA ALA A 330 -1.84 -36.52 13.63
C ALA A 330 -2.22 -35.64 12.43
N SER A 331 -3.40 -35.80 11.84
CA SER A 331 -3.74 -35.12 10.57
C SER A 331 -3.89 -33.60 10.73
N LYS A 332 -4.53 -33.13 11.80
CA LYS A 332 -4.62 -31.70 12.12
C LYS A 332 -3.27 -31.06 12.50
N PRO A 333 -2.44 -31.65 13.39
CA PRO A 333 -1.12 -31.09 13.65
C PRO A 333 -0.20 -31.16 12.42
N ALA A 334 -0.32 -32.18 11.56
CA ALA A 334 0.42 -32.25 10.28
C ALA A 334 0.15 -31.04 9.38
N ARG A 335 -1.11 -30.60 9.28
CA ARG A 335 -1.51 -29.38 8.55
C ARG A 335 -0.93 -28.08 9.12
N SER A 336 -0.42 -28.12 10.35
CA SER A 336 0.16 -26.95 11.03
C SER A 336 1.68 -26.93 10.97
N LEU A 337 2.33 -27.98 10.48
CA LEU A 337 3.79 -28.00 10.32
C LEU A 337 4.24 -27.01 9.24
N ARG A 338 5.17 -26.10 9.57
CA ARG A 338 5.86 -25.23 8.59
C ARG A 338 6.99 -25.95 7.86
N TYR A 339 7.60 -26.92 8.53
CA TYR A 339 8.62 -27.80 7.99
C TYR A 339 8.26 -29.23 8.35
N SER A 340 8.38 -30.16 7.38
CA SER A 340 8.07 -31.58 7.57
C SER A 340 9.32 -32.48 7.52
N GLY A 341 10.38 -32.05 6.83
CA GLY A 341 11.65 -32.77 6.75
C GLY A 341 12.36 -32.63 5.40
N GLY A 342 13.46 -33.38 5.26
CA GLY A 342 14.31 -33.43 4.07
C GLY A 342 13.89 -34.44 3.00
N ARG A 343 14.84 -34.86 2.19
CA ARG A 343 14.68 -35.75 1.02
C ARG A 343 13.92 -37.02 1.39
N ASP A 344 14.31 -37.68 2.49
CA ASP A 344 13.74 -38.98 2.84
C ASP A 344 12.26 -38.87 3.22
N VAL A 345 11.84 -37.74 3.83
CA VAL A 345 10.43 -37.46 4.13
C VAL A 345 9.67 -37.18 2.83
N LEU A 346 10.22 -36.36 1.94
CA LEU A 346 9.62 -36.09 0.62
C LEU A 346 9.36 -37.38 -0.14
N LEU A 347 10.39 -38.21 -0.34
CA LEU A 347 10.30 -39.40 -1.18
C LEU A 347 9.29 -40.41 -0.61
N LYS A 348 9.25 -40.58 0.72
CA LYS A 348 8.25 -41.43 1.39
C LYS A 348 6.83 -40.90 1.21
N LEU A 349 6.62 -39.60 1.37
CA LEU A 349 5.29 -38.99 1.18
C LEU A 349 4.82 -39.07 -0.27
N VAL A 350 5.70 -38.81 -1.24
CA VAL A 350 5.38 -38.90 -2.68
C VAL A 350 5.08 -40.35 -3.07
N ALA A 351 5.87 -41.32 -2.59
CA ALA A 351 5.60 -42.74 -2.81
C ALA A 351 4.27 -43.17 -2.15
N ALA A 352 4.01 -42.71 -0.93
CA ALA A 352 2.78 -43.01 -0.19
C ALA A 352 1.55 -42.34 -0.81
N LEU A 353 1.68 -41.17 -1.46
CA LEU A 353 0.59 -40.54 -2.22
C LEU A 353 0.24 -41.33 -3.50
N GLY A 354 1.18 -42.12 -4.02
CA GLY A 354 0.92 -43.09 -5.09
C GLY A 354 0.46 -42.42 -6.39
N LYS A 355 -0.79 -42.68 -6.80
CA LYS A 355 -1.41 -42.10 -8.02
C LYS A 355 -2.34 -40.92 -7.73
N ASP A 356 -2.56 -40.57 -6.46
CA ASP A 356 -3.47 -39.49 -6.08
C ASP A 356 -2.94 -38.14 -6.54
N THR A 357 -3.83 -37.22 -6.91
CA THR A 357 -3.44 -35.88 -7.33
C THR A 357 -3.08 -35.02 -6.13
N PHE A 358 -2.07 -34.16 -6.26
CA PHE A 358 -1.83 -33.12 -5.24
C PHE A 358 -3.04 -32.19 -5.09
N ALA A 359 -3.35 -31.82 -3.86
CA ALA A 359 -4.38 -30.84 -3.54
C ALA A 359 -3.96 -29.44 -4.04
N ARG A 360 -4.87 -28.74 -4.74
CA ARG A 360 -4.66 -27.41 -5.33
C ARG A 360 -5.47 -26.37 -4.53
N GLY A 361 -4.84 -25.25 -4.15
CA GLY A 361 -5.52 -24.08 -3.58
C GLY A 361 -5.52 -23.97 -2.05
N TYR A 362 -6.14 -22.91 -1.56
CA TYR A 362 -6.29 -22.58 -0.14
C TYR A 362 -7.46 -23.37 0.49
N SER A 363 -7.16 -24.23 1.47
CA SER A 363 -8.18 -25.00 2.18
C SER A 363 -8.86 -24.13 3.24
N TYR A 364 -10.04 -23.60 2.91
CA TYR A 364 -10.86 -22.74 3.79
C TYR A 364 -11.26 -23.39 5.13
N TYR A 365 -11.25 -24.73 5.21
CA TYR A 365 -11.79 -25.50 6.35
C TYR A 365 -10.80 -26.49 7.00
N GLY A 366 -9.49 -26.32 6.78
CA GLY A 366 -8.50 -27.23 7.37
C GLY A 366 -8.75 -28.70 7.06
N GLN A 367 -9.03 -29.04 5.79
CA GLN A 367 -9.36 -30.41 5.38
C GLN A 367 -8.23 -31.39 5.76
N THR A 368 -8.62 -32.52 6.34
CA THR A 368 -7.73 -33.54 6.92
C THR A 368 -7.71 -34.85 6.13
N ASN A 369 -8.31 -34.84 4.93
CA ASN A 369 -8.23 -35.99 4.03
C ASN A 369 -6.78 -36.26 3.61
N ARG A 370 -6.52 -37.46 3.09
CA ARG A 370 -5.16 -37.95 2.87
C ARG A 370 -4.37 -37.13 1.87
N SER A 371 -4.99 -36.78 0.74
CA SER A 371 -4.33 -35.98 -0.28
C SER A 371 -3.97 -34.59 0.24
N ASP A 372 -4.88 -33.91 0.96
CA ASP A 372 -4.63 -32.58 1.51
C ASP A 372 -3.52 -32.55 2.56
N VAL A 373 -3.45 -33.55 3.42
CA VAL A 373 -2.39 -33.65 4.44
C VAL A 373 -1.05 -33.96 3.78
N PHE A 374 -0.99 -34.94 2.88
CA PHE A 374 0.26 -35.32 2.22
C PHE A 374 0.76 -34.20 1.32
N SER A 375 -0.12 -33.54 0.58
CA SER A 375 0.23 -32.40 -0.25
C SER A 375 0.82 -31.27 0.60
N HIS A 376 0.21 -30.95 1.75
CA HIS A 376 0.79 -29.97 2.69
C HIS A 376 2.18 -30.37 3.19
N LEU A 377 2.33 -31.61 3.66
CA LEU A 377 3.61 -32.10 4.17
C LEU A 377 4.69 -32.09 3.08
N ILE A 378 4.36 -32.47 1.85
CA ILE A 378 5.26 -32.43 0.69
C ILE A 378 5.68 -30.98 0.40
N ARG A 379 4.73 -30.03 0.38
CA ARG A 379 5.01 -28.60 0.17
C ARG A 379 5.96 -28.04 1.24
N ALA A 380 5.86 -28.54 2.47
CA ALA A 380 6.66 -28.15 3.63
C ALA A 380 8.01 -28.88 3.74
N THR A 381 8.43 -29.66 2.73
CA THR A 381 9.78 -30.27 2.70
C THR A 381 10.80 -29.33 2.06
N PHE A 382 12.06 -29.42 2.51
CA PHE A 382 13.18 -28.67 1.95
C PHE A 382 14.45 -29.52 1.95
N PRO A 383 15.34 -29.38 0.97
CA PRO A 383 16.66 -30.02 1.02
C PRO A 383 17.40 -29.65 2.31
N GLY A 384 17.91 -30.66 3.01
CA GLY A 384 18.81 -30.46 4.14
C GLY A 384 20.22 -30.01 3.69
N GLU A 385 21.01 -29.43 4.59
CA GLU A 385 22.37 -28.91 4.26
C GLU A 385 23.32 -29.99 3.70
N ALA A 386 23.15 -31.24 4.14
CA ALA A 386 23.95 -32.38 3.67
C ALA A 386 23.33 -33.11 2.45
N GLU A 387 22.13 -32.71 2.02
CA GLU A 387 21.43 -33.37 0.91
C GLU A 387 21.78 -32.66 -0.40
N THR A 388 22.60 -33.31 -1.24
CA THR A 388 23.01 -32.74 -2.53
C THR A 388 22.16 -33.27 -3.70
N PRO A 389 22.05 -32.52 -4.82
CA PRO A 389 21.37 -32.97 -6.04
C PRO A 389 21.84 -34.33 -6.56
N GLU A 390 23.12 -34.67 -6.41
CA GLU A 390 23.72 -35.93 -6.87
C GLU A 390 23.13 -37.14 -6.15
N THR A 391 22.80 -36.99 -4.86
CA THR A 391 22.27 -38.08 -4.04
C THR A 391 20.76 -38.30 -4.24
N PHE A 392 20.06 -37.34 -4.85
CA PHE A 392 18.60 -37.36 -4.96
C PHE A 392 18.09 -38.40 -5.97
N GLY A 393 18.68 -38.45 -7.16
CA GLY A 393 18.25 -39.35 -8.24
C GLY A 393 18.26 -40.83 -7.86
N PRO A 394 19.37 -41.37 -7.31
CA PRO A 394 19.43 -42.75 -6.82
C PRO A 394 18.38 -43.05 -5.75
N ALA A 395 18.16 -42.12 -4.80
CA ALA A 395 17.17 -42.28 -3.73
C ALA A 395 15.73 -42.29 -4.27
N ALA A 396 15.41 -41.39 -5.22
CA ALA A 396 14.10 -41.35 -5.87
C ALA A 396 13.81 -42.63 -6.67
N LYS A 397 14.82 -43.17 -7.37
CA LYS A 397 14.71 -44.44 -8.08
C LYS A 397 14.49 -45.61 -7.13
N ALA A 398 15.21 -45.65 -6.00
CA ALA A 398 15.03 -46.67 -4.96
C ALA A 398 13.62 -46.60 -4.33
N ALA A 399 13.04 -45.41 -4.23
CA ALA A 399 11.66 -45.19 -3.78
C ALA A 399 10.59 -45.50 -4.86
N GLY A 400 10.98 -45.88 -6.08
CA GLY A 400 10.06 -46.25 -7.16
C GLY A 400 9.29 -45.07 -7.75
N ILE A 401 9.79 -43.84 -7.63
CA ILE A 401 9.10 -42.64 -8.13
C ILE A 401 9.35 -42.49 -9.64
N SER A 402 8.27 -42.36 -10.41
CA SER A 402 8.36 -42.16 -11.86
C SER A 402 8.84 -40.75 -12.22
N GLU A 403 9.43 -40.62 -13.41
CA GLU A 403 9.84 -39.32 -13.98
C GLU A 403 8.70 -38.30 -14.00
N LYS A 404 7.51 -38.70 -14.46
CA LYS A 404 6.32 -37.85 -14.43
C LYS A 404 6.03 -37.33 -13.01
N ARG A 405 6.10 -38.20 -12.00
CA ARG A 405 5.81 -37.81 -10.62
C ARG A 405 6.91 -36.90 -10.04
N LEU A 406 8.16 -37.06 -10.46
CA LEU A 406 9.24 -36.13 -10.11
C LEU A 406 8.99 -34.73 -10.68
N ILE A 407 8.53 -34.64 -11.94
CA ILE A 407 8.16 -33.37 -12.57
C ILE A 407 7.01 -32.71 -11.81
N GLU A 408 5.92 -33.43 -11.55
CA GLU A 408 4.80 -32.90 -10.77
C GLU A 408 5.23 -32.45 -9.36
N THR A 409 6.15 -33.20 -8.73
CA THR A 409 6.69 -32.86 -7.41
C THR A 409 7.52 -31.58 -7.46
N ALA A 410 8.36 -31.38 -8.48
CA ALA A 410 9.13 -30.15 -8.62
C ALA A 410 8.24 -28.93 -8.91
N VAL A 411 7.19 -29.09 -9.72
CA VAL A 411 6.21 -28.01 -9.94
C VAL A 411 5.45 -27.72 -8.64
N TYR A 412 5.11 -28.76 -7.87
CA TYR A 412 4.42 -28.60 -6.59
C TYR A 412 5.35 -28.15 -5.45
N ALA A 413 6.66 -28.37 -5.50
CA ALA A 413 7.60 -27.98 -4.44
C ALA A 413 8.90 -27.50 -5.10
N PRO A 414 8.92 -26.27 -5.65
CA PRO A 414 9.99 -25.79 -6.53
C PRO A 414 11.35 -25.67 -5.83
N GLN A 415 11.39 -25.66 -4.48
CA GLN A 415 12.64 -25.82 -3.73
C GLN A 415 13.41 -27.11 -4.05
N TRP A 416 12.75 -28.13 -4.62
CA TRP A 416 13.37 -29.38 -5.08
C TRP A 416 13.78 -29.38 -6.57
N ALA A 417 13.53 -28.29 -7.31
CA ALA A 417 13.74 -28.25 -8.75
C ALA A 417 15.18 -28.59 -9.16
N LYS A 418 16.20 -28.05 -8.47
CA LYS A 418 17.64 -28.35 -8.72
C LYS A 418 17.96 -29.84 -8.54
N HIS A 419 17.33 -30.50 -7.58
CA HIS A 419 17.54 -31.92 -7.29
C HIS A 419 16.89 -32.80 -8.35
N VAL A 420 15.67 -32.43 -8.77
CA VAL A 420 14.94 -33.13 -9.82
C VAL A 420 15.62 -32.93 -11.19
N GLU A 421 16.11 -31.72 -11.50
CA GLU A 421 16.88 -31.44 -12.72
C GLU A 421 18.07 -32.41 -12.86
N LYS A 422 18.86 -32.56 -11.79
CA LYS A 422 20.01 -33.48 -11.78
C LYS A 422 19.58 -34.93 -11.92
N ALA A 423 18.47 -35.33 -11.31
CA ALA A 423 17.95 -36.69 -11.39
C ALA A 423 17.40 -37.04 -12.79
N LEU A 424 16.79 -36.07 -13.48
CA LEU A 424 16.25 -36.24 -14.84
C LEU A 424 17.32 -36.04 -15.93
N ASN A 425 18.42 -35.35 -15.62
CA ASN A 425 19.41 -34.88 -16.58
C ASN A 425 18.78 -33.98 -17.67
N TRP A 426 17.94 -33.05 -17.24
CA TRP A 426 17.24 -32.10 -18.11
C TRP A 426 17.78 -30.69 -17.88
N GLU A 427 18.79 -30.30 -18.66
CA GLU A 427 19.31 -28.93 -18.63
C GLU A 427 18.19 -27.89 -18.82
N GLY A 428 18.15 -26.88 -17.94
CA GLY A 428 17.15 -25.81 -17.95
C GLY A 428 15.85 -26.16 -17.21
N PHE A 429 15.74 -27.35 -16.60
CA PHE A 429 14.54 -27.75 -15.88
C PHE A 429 14.25 -26.83 -14.69
N THR A 430 15.27 -26.49 -13.90
CA THR A 430 15.07 -25.59 -12.75
C THR A 430 14.57 -24.22 -13.19
N GLU A 431 15.14 -23.65 -14.25
CA GLU A 431 14.66 -22.39 -14.81
C GLU A 431 13.19 -22.49 -15.25
N ALA A 432 12.78 -23.62 -15.81
CA ALA A 432 11.41 -23.85 -16.24
C ALA A 432 10.40 -23.81 -15.09
N ILE A 433 10.76 -24.48 -13.99
CA ILE A 433 9.92 -24.51 -12.80
C ILE A 433 9.74 -23.09 -12.26
N TRP A 434 10.81 -22.30 -12.17
CA TRP A 434 10.72 -20.93 -11.70
C TRP A 434 9.96 -20.02 -12.66
N TRP A 435 10.08 -20.24 -13.98
CA TRP A 435 9.27 -19.51 -14.96
C TRP A 435 7.77 -19.79 -14.79
N LEU A 436 7.38 -21.05 -14.59
CA LEU A 436 5.99 -21.43 -14.30
C LEU A 436 5.51 -20.77 -13.00
N HIS A 437 6.30 -20.83 -11.93
CA HIS A 437 5.93 -20.17 -10.65
C HIS A 437 5.83 -18.65 -10.77
N ALA A 438 6.65 -18.01 -11.60
CA ALA A 438 6.56 -16.57 -11.86
C ALA A 438 5.25 -16.20 -12.59
N HIS A 439 4.84 -16.97 -13.61
CA HIS A 439 3.76 -16.57 -14.51
C HIS A 439 2.39 -17.23 -14.22
N THR A 440 2.35 -18.16 -13.26
CA THR A 440 1.09 -18.73 -12.75
C THR A 440 0.55 -17.99 -11.52
N LYS A 441 1.31 -17.08 -10.90
CA LYS A 441 0.90 -16.34 -9.69
C LYS A 441 -0.40 -15.55 -9.88
N ASP A 442 -1.36 -15.74 -8.98
CA ASP A 442 -2.56 -14.92 -8.89
C ASP A 442 -2.89 -14.58 -7.43
N ASN A 443 -3.83 -13.66 -7.23
CA ASN A 443 -4.22 -13.19 -5.89
C ASN A 443 -5.02 -14.22 -5.08
N SER A 444 -5.43 -15.34 -5.69
CA SER A 444 -6.23 -16.39 -5.03
C SER A 444 -5.36 -17.50 -4.43
N TRP A 445 -4.08 -17.52 -4.76
CA TRP A 445 -3.15 -18.56 -4.35
C TRP A 445 -2.18 -18.07 -3.28
N SER A 446 -2.11 -18.79 -2.17
CA SER A 446 -1.21 -18.45 -1.05
C SER A 446 -0.50 -19.69 -0.52
N VAL A 447 0.72 -19.47 -0.04
CA VAL A 447 1.51 -20.42 0.72
C VAL A 447 2.00 -19.75 1.99
N GLU A 448 2.54 -20.54 2.93
CA GLU A 448 3.15 -20.02 4.15
C GLU A 448 4.20 -18.93 3.83
N ALA A 449 4.26 -17.88 4.66
CA ALA A 449 5.05 -16.68 4.40
C ALA A 449 6.53 -16.99 4.12
N GLU A 450 7.14 -17.91 4.88
CA GLU A 450 8.53 -18.33 4.69
C GLU A 450 8.78 -18.98 3.32
N ILE A 451 7.80 -19.72 2.79
CA ILE A 451 7.87 -20.34 1.47
C ILE A 451 7.74 -19.26 0.39
N LYS A 452 6.77 -18.34 0.57
CA LYS A 452 6.54 -17.22 -0.36
C LYS A 452 7.78 -16.33 -0.47
N GLU A 453 8.43 -16.02 0.65
CA GLU A 453 9.67 -15.24 0.72
C GLU A 453 10.79 -15.91 -0.09
N ALA A 454 11.06 -17.19 0.18
CA ALA A 454 12.10 -17.96 -0.52
C ALA A 454 11.86 -18.02 -2.04
N TRP A 455 10.63 -18.25 -2.46
CA TRP A 455 10.30 -18.28 -3.90
C TRP A 455 10.35 -16.92 -4.56
N THR A 456 10.01 -15.86 -3.82
CA THR A 456 10.07 -14.48 -4.35
C THR A 456 11.52 -14.07 -4.60
N ALA A 457 12.44 -14.42 -3.68
CA ALA A 457 13.87 -14.21 -3.88
C ALA A 457 14.39 -14.96 -5.12
N GLU A 458 14.09 -16.25 -5.26
CA GLU A 458 14.53 -17.05 -6.42
C GLU A 458 14.00 -16.54 -7.77
N ILE A 459 12.80 -15.96 -7.80
CA ILE A 459 12.22 -15.37 -9.02
C ILE A 459 12.87 -14.01 -9.32
N ALA A 460 13.08 -13.17 -8.31
CA ALA A 460 13.67 -11.84 -8.47
C ALA A 460 15.07 -11.91 -9.10
N ASP A 461 15.86 -12.94 -8.77
CA ASP A 461 17.18 -13.16 -9.35
C ASP A 461 17.15 -13.53 -10.85
N LYS A 462 15.98 -13.89 -11.40
CA LYS A 462 15.86 -14.46 -12.77
C LYS A 462 15.17 -13.56 -13.77
N THR A 463 14.50 -12.50 -13.31
CA THR A 463 13.79 -11.58 -14.20
C THR A 463 13.84 -10.15 -13.66
N PRO A 464 13.97 -9.14 -14.52
CA PRO A 464 13.86 -7.74 -14.11
C PRO A 464 12.42 -7.33 -13.75
N LEU A 465 11.42 -8.18 -14.03
CA LEU A 465 10.02 -7.90 -13.70
C LEU A 465 9.76 -8.00 -12.20
N SER A 466 8.97 -7.07 -11.67
CA SER A 466 8.58 -7.15 -10.27
C SER A 466 7.55 -8.25 -10.02
N ALA A 467 7.46 -8.73 -8.78
CA ALA A 467 6.48 -9.75 -8.40
C ALA A 467 5.02 -9.30 -8.65
N GLU A 468 4.76 -8.00 -8.58
CA GLU A 468 3.48 -7.38 -8.90
C GLU A 468 3.19 -7.47 -10.40
N ASP A 469 4.11 -7.01 -11.25
CA ASP A 469 3.94 -7.07 -12.72
C ASP A 469 3.69 -8.50 -13.20
N LEU A 470 4.41 -9.48 -12.66
CA LEU A 470 4.23 -10.90 -12.96
C LEU A 470 2.83 -11.40 -12.56
N THR A 471 2.33 -10.97 -11.40
CA THR A 471 0.98 -11.33 -10.92
C THR A 471 -0.11 -10.69 -11.79
N GLU A 472 0.13 -9.48 -12.29
CA GLU A 472 -0.74 -8.74 -13.19
C GLU A 472 -0.68 -9.23 -14.65
N GLY A 473 0.28 -10.10 -14.98
CA GLY A 473 0.39 -10.81 -16.26
C GLY A 473 1.43 -10.24 -17.23
N ALA A 474 2.39 -9.44 -16.75
CA ALA A 474 3.58 -9.11 -17.51
C ALA A 474 4.44 -10.38 -17.70
N VAL A 475 5.08 -10.50 -18.86
CA VAL A 475 5.87 -11.68 -19.21
C VAL A 475 7.27 -11.28 -19.65
N ASP A 476 8.26 -11.99 -19.11
CA ASP A 476 9.63 -11.95 -19.63
C ASP A 476 9.74 -12.89 -20.84
N VAL A 477 9.44 -12.33 -22.01
CA VAL A 477 9.44 -13.05 -23.29
C VAL A 477 10.83 -13.64 -23.59
N SER A 478 11.89 -12.91 -23.23
CA SER A 478 13.27 -13.35 -23.46
C SER A 478 13.61 -14.59 -22.63
N TRP A 479 13.17 -14.62 -21.36
CA TRP A 479 13.36 -15.75 -20.46
C TRP A 479 12.63 -16.98 -20.99
N PHE A 480 11.37 -16.83 -21.42
CA PHE A 480 10.61 -17.94 -22.00
C PHE A 480 11.26 -18.51 -23.27
N GLN A 481 11.71 -17.66 -24.20
CA GLN A 481 12.32 -18.10 -25.45
C GLN A 481 13.63 -18.86 -25.23
N ARG A 482 14.49 -18.39 -24.33
CA ARG A 482 15.73 -19.11 -23.95
C ARG A 482 15.41 -20.48 -23.35
N LEU A 483 14.45 -20.51 -22.42
CA LEU A 483 14.02 -21.73 -21.76
C LEU A 483 13.45 -22.77 -22.73
N HIS A 484 12.50 -22.37 -23.57
CA HIS A 484 11.83 -23.28 -24.51
C HIS A 484 12.82 -23.84 -25.54
N LYS A 485 13.78 -23.02 -26.00
CA LYS A 485 14.88 -23.46 -26.87
C LYS A 485 15.74 -24.56 -26.23
N THR A 486 16.04 -24.44 -24.94
CA THR A 486 16.86 -25.44 -24.20
C THR A 486 16.10 -26.74 -23.95
N LEU A 487 14.81 -26.66 -23.55
CA LEU A 487 14.02 -27.83 -23.21
C LEU A 487 13.47 -28.58 -24.44
N GLY A 488 13.10 -27.84 -25.48
CA GLY A 488 12.36 -28.35 -26.61
C GLY A 488 10.90 -28.71 -26.28
N GLU A 489 10.15 -29.00 -27.35
CA GLU A 489 8.69 -29.17 -27.31
C GLU A 489 8.22 -30.32 -26.42
N THR A 490 8.90 -31.47 -26.50
CA THR A 490 8.50 -32.68 -25.77
C THR A 490 8.58 -32.50 -24.25
N ARG A 491 9.66 -31.87 -23.76
CA ARG A 491 9.85 -31.62 -22.33
C ARG A 491 8.94 -30.49 -21.84
N TRP A 492 8.76 -29.44 -22.65
CA TRP A 492 7.83 -28.36 -22.35
C TRP A 492 6.41 -28.87 -22.13
N LYS A 493 5.91 -29.76 -22.99
CA LYS A 493 4.57 -30.35 -22.85
C LYS A 493 4.35 -31.04 -21.50
N LEU A 494 5.35 -31.76 -21.00
CA LEU A 494 5.27 -32.42 -19.69
C LEU A 494 5.19 -31.42 -18.53
N LEU A 495 5.91 -30.30 -18.63
CA LEU A 495 5.86 -29.20 -17.67
C LEU A 495 4.52 -28.45 -17.72
N ASP A 496 4.03 -28.16 -18.92
CA ASP A 496 2.76 -27.47 -19.14
C ASP A 496 1.58 -28.26 -18.56
N GLU A 497 1.57 -29.59 -18.74
CA GLU A 497 0.58 -30.49 -18.13
C GLU A 497 0.63 -30.51 -16.58
N ALA A 498 1.81 -30.24 -16.01
CA ALA A 498 2.04 -30.17 -14.58
C ALA A 498 1.80 -28.78 -13.97
N ALA A 499 1.74 -27.71 -14.79
CA ALA A 499 1.61 -26.30 -14.36
C ALA A 499 0.39 -26.04 -13.44
N LYS A 500 -0.66 -26.86 -13.56
CA LYS A 500 -1.83 -26.86 -12.65
C LYS A 500 -1.49 -27.06 -11.17
N TYR A 501 -0.27 -27.52 -10.83
CA TYR A 501 0.21 -27.69 -9.46
C TYR A 501 0.98 -26.48 -8.92
N ALA A 502 1.27 -25.49 -9.78
CA ALA A 502 1.96 -24.26 -9.42
C ALA A 502 0.99 -23.18 -8.87
N SER A 503 -0.29 -23.19 -9.24
CA SER A 503 -1.24 -22.14 -8.85
C SER A 503 -2.72 -22.59 -8.88
N SER A 504 -3.65 -21.65 -8.78
CA SER A 504 -5.08 -21.84 -8.92
C SER A 504 -5.50 -22.27 -10.34
N ALA A 505 -6.79 -22.57 -10.50
CA ALA A 505 -7.35 -22.89 -11.82
C ALA A 505 -7.19 -21.74 -12.83
N GLY A 506 -7.30 -20.49 -12.39
CA GLY A 506 -7.14 -19.30 -13.25
C GLY A 506 -5.67 -19.04 -13.59
N GLY A 507 -4.81 -19.01 -12.58
CA GLY A 507 -3.38 -18.71 -12.74
C GLY A 507 -2.66 -19.63 -13.73
N HIS A 508 -2.87 -20.96 -13.64
CA HIS A 508 -2.24 -21.87 -14.60
C HIS A 508 -2.81 -21.75 -16.02
N LYS A 509 -4.13 -21.55 -16.18
CA LYS A 509 -4.74 -21.37 -17.51
C LYS A 509 -4.23 -20.12 -18.21
N ARG A 510 -3.98 -19.05 -17.46
CA ARG A 510 -3.36 -17.83 -17.98
C ARG A 510 -1.92 -18.07 -18.44
N ALA A 511 -1.11 -18.78 -17.64
CA ALA A 511 0.25 -19.12 -18.05
C ALA A 511 0.29 -19.99 -19.32
N GLN A 512 -0.62 -20.97 -19.44
CA GLN A 512 -0.78 -21.77 -20.66
C GLN A 512 -1.13 -20.89 -21.87
N LEU A 513 -2.10 -19.99 -21.72
CA LEU A 513 -2.48 -19.04 -22.77
C LEU A 513 -1.30 -18.19 -23.23
N PHE A 514 -0.47 -17.71 -22.28
CA PHE A 514 0.71 -16.89 -22.60
C PHE A 514 1.80 -17.69 -23.29
N ALA A 515 2.07 -18.92 -22.84
CA ALA A 515 3.02 -19.82 -23.48
C ALA A 515 2.57 -20.17 -24.91
N ASP A 516 1.31 -20.56 -25.10
CA ASP A 516 0.75 -20.87 -26.42
C ASP A 516 0.77 -19.66 -27.35
N ALA A 517 0.51 -18.45 -26.83
CA ALA A 517 0.65 -17.21 -27.59
C ALA A 517 2.11 -16.99 -28.04
N MET A 518 3.09 -17.06 -27.15
CA MET A 518 4.51 -16.89 -27.50
C MET A 518 5.04 -17.95 -28.47
N LEU A 519 4.48 -19.16 -28.42
CA LEU A 519 4.82 -20.24 -29.35
C LEU A 519 4.07 -20.15 -30.68
N GLY A 520 3.20 -19.14 -30.87
CA GLY A 520 2.45 -18.94 -32.11
C GLY A 520 1.40 -20.01 -32.38
N ARG A 521 0.89 -20.67 -31.33
CA ARG A 521 -0.14 -21.73 -31.44
C ARG A 521 -1.57 -21.18 -31.46
N ILE A 522 -1.72 -19.87 -31.28
CA ILE A 522 -3.00 -19.18 -31.23
C ILE A 522 -3.00 -18.15 -32.35
N GLU A 523 -4.06 -18.13 -33.14
CA GLU A 523 -4.25 -17.15 -34.19
C GLU A 523 -4.62 -15.78 -33.61
N ILE A 524 -4.12 -14.71 -34.23
CA ILE A 524 -4.43 -13.33 -33.80
C ILE A 524 -5.95 -13.05 -33.84
N THR A 525 -6.66 -13.63 -34.81
CA THR A 525 -8.12 -13.48 -34.96
C THR A 525 -8.87 -14.05 -33.77
N ASP A 526 -8.39 -15.16 -33.17
CA ASP A 526 -9.04 -15.77 -32.01
C ASP A 526 -8.89 -14.91 -30.76
N LEU A 527 -7.71 -14.29 -30.58
CA LEU A 527 -7.49 -13.35 -29.48
C LEU A 527 -8.32 -12.08 -29.65
N LEU A 528 -8.33 -11.49 -30.85
CA LEU A 528 -9.13 -10.31 -31.16
C LEU A 528 -10.63 -10.58 -30.96
N GLY A 529 -11.15 -11.70 -31.44
CA GLY A 529 -12.55 -12.09 -31.22
C GLY A 529 -12.91 -12.22 -29.74
N ARG A 530 -12.05 -12.84 -28.93
CA ARG A 530 -12.27 -12.93 -27.46
C ARG A 530 -12.22 -11.57 -26.77
N VAL A 531 -11.38 -10.65 -27.24
CA VAL A 531 -11.27 -9.28 -26.72
C VAL A 531 -12.51 -8.47 -27.09
N GLU A 532 -13.00 -8.58 -28.31
CA GLU A 532 -14.16 -7.81 -28.79
C GLU A 532 -15.48 -8.34 -28.24
N GLU A 533 -15.72 -9.65 -28.31
CA GLU A 533 -16.99 -10.26 -27.93
C GLU A 533 -17.15 -10.45 -26.42
N LYS A 534 -16.09 -10.92 -25.75
CA LYS A 534 -16.13 -11.33 -24.33
C LYS A 534 -15.40 -10.37 -23.42
N ARG A 535 -14.74 -9.35 -23.97
CA ARG A 535 -13.86 -8.44 -23.21
C ARG A 535 -12.83 -9.18 -22.37
N HIS A 536 -12.29 -10.28 -22.90
CA HIS A 536 -11.41 -11.18 -22.18
C HIS A 536 -10.02 -10.56 -21.97
N GLN A 537 -9.74 -10.14 -20.73
CA GLN A 537 -8.55 -9.37 -20.37
C GLN A 537 -7.24 -10.13 -20.59
N ASP A 538 -7.19 -11.43 -20.30
CA ASP A 538 -5.96 -12.22 -20.52
C ASP A 538 -5.70 -12.45 -22.01
N SER A 539 -6.73 -12.44 -22.87
CA SER A 539 -6.53 -12.44 -24.32
C SER A 539 -5.95 -11.12 -24.82
N LEU A 540 -6.31 -10.00 -24.19
CA LEU A 540 -5.69 -8.69 -24.47
C LEU A 540 -4.21 -8.68 -24.09
N ARG A 541 -3.86 -9.25 -22.92
CA ARG A 541 -2.45 -9.40 -22.48
C ARG A 541 -1.66 -10.31 -23.42
N ALA A 542 -2.27 -11.43 -23.85
CA ALA A 542 -1.68 -12.41 -24.75
C ALA A 542 -1.48 -11.87 -26.18
N LEU A 543 -2.30 -10.90 -26.62
CA LEU A 543 -2.14 -10.25 -27.93
C LEU A 543 -0.76 -9.61 -28.09
N GLY A 544 -0.20 -9.08 -26.99
CA GLY A 544 1.16 -8.54 -26.95
C GLY A 544 2.27 -9.60 -27.02
N LEU A 545 1.95 -10.89 -26.82
CA LEU A 545 2.91 -11.98 -26.73
C LEU A 545 3.04 -12.80 -28.02
N LEU A 546 2.10 -12.66 -28.96
CA LEU A 546 2.15 -13.37 -30.24
C LEU A 546 3.44 -13.01 -31.00
N PRO A 547 4.13 -13.97 -31.65
CA PRO A 547 5.24 -13.70 -32.55
C PRO A 547 4.87 -12.64 -33.59
N LEU A 548 5.84 -11.80 -33.94
CA LEU A 548 5.70 -10.80 -34.99
C LEU A 548 6.21 -11.35 -36.33
N PRO A 549 5.64 -10.93 -37.47
CA PRO A 549 6.20 -11.21 -38.78
C PRO A 549 7.67 -10.75 -38.89
N THR A 550 8.48 -11.50 -39.64
CA THR A 550 9.90 -11.17 -39.87
C THR A 550 10.05 -9.96 -40.79
N GLY A 551 10.20 -8.77 -40.21
CA GLY A 551 10.63 -7.53 -40.87
C GLY A 551 9.65 -6.88 -41.86
N GLY A 552 9.92 -5.62 -42.21
CA GLY A 552 9.20 -4.88 -43.24
C GLY A 552 7.78 -4.42 -42.87
N LYS A 553 7.00 -4.03 -43.90
CA LYS A 553 5.65 -3.45 -43.75
C LYS A 553 4.65 -4.36 -43.04
N ALA A 554 4.81 -5.68 -43.15
CA ALA A 554 3.92 -6.65 -42.49
C ALA A 554 4.06 -6.60 -40.96
N ARG A 555 5.30 -6.46 -40.46
CA ARG A 555 5.57 -6.29 -39.02
C ARG A 555 4.96 -4.99 -38.50
N GLU A 556 5.12 -3.89 -39.24
CA GLU A 556 4.58 -2.59 -38.86
C GLU A 556 3.04 -2.58 -38.84
N ALA A 557 2.41 -3.19 -39.84
CA ALA A 557 0.96 -3.31 -39.91
C ALA A 557 0.38 -4.15 -38.76
N ASP A 558 1.04 -5.26 -38.41
CA ASP A 558 0.62 -6.13 -37.30
C ASP A 558 0.79 -5.42 -35.93
N LEU A 559 1.91 -4.74 -35.71
CA LEU A 559 2.11 -3.92 -34.51
C LEU A 559 1.03 -2.84 -34.37
N LEU A 560 0.72 -2.15 -35.47
CA LEU A 560 -0.30 -1.11 -35.49
C LEU A 560 -1.70 -1.68 -35.20
N GLN A 561 -2.04 -2.84 -35.78
CA GLN A 561 -3.31 -3.52 -35.52
C GLN A 561 -3.48 -3.88 -34.03
N ARG A 562 -2.45 -4.49 -33.42
CA ARG A 562 -2.49 -4.88 -32.01
C ARG A 562 -2.58 -3.68 -31.08
N TYR A 563 -1.82 -2.63 -31.37
CA TYR A 563 -1.91 -1.35 -30.66
C TYR A 563 -3.31 -0.75 -30.74
N GLN A 564 -3.89 -0.67 -31.95
CA GLN A 564 -5.24 -0.13 -32.15
C GLN A 564 -6.31 -0.94 -31.40
N ALA A 565 -6.20 -2.26 -31.37
CA ALA A 565 -7.10 -3.12 -30.61
C ALA A 565 -7.04 -2.80 -29.10
N MET A 566 -5.84 -2.63 -28.54
CA MET A 566 -5.63 -2.25 -27.14
C MET A 566 -6.19 -0.85 -26.82
N GLN A 567 -5.96 0.12 -27.70
CA GLN A 567 -6.51 1.47 -27.52
C GLN A 567 -8.04 1.51 -27.64
N SER A 568 -8.62 0.73 -28.56
CA SER A 568 -10.07 0.61 -28.70
C SER A 568 -10.71 -0.05 -27.48
N PHE A 569 -10.06 -1.08 -26.93
CA PHE A 569 -10.48 -1.73 -25.69
C PHE A 569 -10.52 -0.74 -24.53
N LEU A 570 -9.44 0.00 -24.30
CA LEU A 570 -9.38 1.01 -23.23
C LEU A 570 -10.42 2.13 -23.41
N ARG A 571 -10.58 2.64 -24.63
CA ARG A 571 -11.55 3.70 -24.95
C ARG A 571 -12.98 3.28 -24.61
N THR A 572 -13.35 2.06 -24.99
CA THR A 572 -14.69 1.52 -24.75
C THR A 572 -14.92 1.13 -23.29
N SER A 573 -13.88 1.10 -22.44
CA SER A 573 -14.00 0.78 -21.02
C SER A 573 -14.81 1.82 -20.22
N LYS A 574 -14.81 3.09 -20.67
CA LYS A 574 -15.48 4.23 -20.00
C LYS A 574 -16.99 4.03 -19.75
N GLN A 575 -17.61 3.08 -20.45
CA GLN A 575 -19.02 2.73 -20.27
C GLN A 575 -19.30 1.86 -19.02
N PHE A 576 -18.27 1.35 -18.35
CA PHE A 576 -18.39 0.47 -17.17
C PHE A 576 -18.14 1.22 -15.86
N GLY A 577 -18.40 0.57 -14.71
CA GLY A 577 -18.08 1.14 -13.39
C GLY A 577 -16.58 1.23 -13.09
N ALA A 578 -16.20 2.06 -12.11
CA ALA A 578 -14.80 2.38 -11.79
C ALA A 578 -13.90 1.15 -11.57
N GLN A 579 -14.35 0.15 -10.81
CA GLN A 579 -13.60 -1.08 -10.57
C GLN A 579 -13.28 -1.84 -11.87
N ARG A 580 -14.25 -1.91 -12.80
CA ARG A 580 -14.05 -2.57 -14.09
C ARG A 580 -13.14 -1.76 -14.99
N GLN A 581 -13.29 -0.43 -15.01
CA GLN A 581 -12.40 0.46 -15.75
C GLN A 581 -10.94 0.27 -15.33
N GLU A 582 -10.66 0.19 -14.03
CA GLU A 582 -9.31 -0.04 -13.52
C GLU A 582 -8.78 -1.42 -13.94
N SER A 583 -9.59 -2.47 -13.82
CA SER A 583 -9.15 -3.82 -14.27
C SER A 583 -8.84 -3.89 -15.78
N GLU A 584 -9.63 -3.19 -16.61
CA GLU A 584 -9.44 -3.14 -18.06
C GLU A 584 -8.26 -2.24 -18.46
N LYS A 585 -8.03 -1.14 -17.72
CA LYS A 585 -6.85 -0.27 -17.85
C LYS A 585 -5.57 -1.02 -17.50
N LEU A 586 -5.59 -1.77 -16.40
CA LEU A 586 -4.49 -2.64 -16.01
C LEU A 586 -4.18 -3.69 -17.10
N ALA A 587 -5.20 -4.38 -17.61
CA ALA A 587 -5.01 -5.34 -18.70
C ALA A 587 -4.42 -4.71 -19.97
N THR A 588 -4.84 -3.49 -20.31
CA THR A 588 -4.31 -2.74 -21.46
C THR A 588 -2.85 -2.36 -21.24
N ARG A 589 -2.50 -1.85 -20.05
CA ARG A 589 -1.11 -1.51 -19.69
C ARG A 589 -0.20 -2.73 -19.84
N ILE A 590 -0.57 -3.85 -19.23
CA ILE A 590 0.21 -5.09 -19.28
C ILE A 590 0.31 -5.63 -20.73
N GLY A 591 -0.78 -5.57 -21.50
CA GLY A 591 -0.76 -5.92 -22.92
C GLY A 591 0.20 -5.07 -23.74
N MET A 592 0.22 -3.76 -23.51
CA MET A 592 1.15 -2.83 -24.15
C MET A 592 2.61 -3.08 -23.77
N GLU A 593 2.89 -3.36 -22.49
CA GLU A 593 4.23 -3.72 -22.05
C GLU A 593 4.72 -5.04 -22.67
N ASN A 594 3.85 -6.06 -22.70
CA ASN A 594 4.14 -7.33 -23.36
C ASN A 594 4.42 -7.09 -24.86
N LEU A 595 3.61 -6.29 -25.53
CA LEU A 595 3.80 -5.94 -26.94
C LEU A 595 5.13 -5.19 -27.16
N ALA A 596 5.49 -4.24 -26.28
CA ALA A 596 6.74 -3.50 -26.37
C ALA A 596 7.95 -4.43 -26.26
N ARG A 597 7.95 -5.34 -25.27
CA ARG A 597 9.02 -6.34 -25.08
C ARG A 597 9.13 -7.29 -26.28
N THR A 598 8.00 -7.81 -26.77
CA THR A 598 7.95 -8.67 -27.98
C THR A 598 8.45 -7.94 -29.22
N ALA A 599 8.18 -6.64 -29.32
CA ALA A 599 8.58 -5.80 -30.44
C ALA A 599 9.99 -5.18 -30.29
N GLY A 600 10.67 -5.39 -29.17
CA GLY A 600 12.01 -4.86 -28.92
C GLY A 600 12.06 -3.35 -28.63
N TYR A 601 10.95 -2.74 -28.20
CA TYR A 601 10.95 -1.38 -27.65
C TYR A 601 11.35 -1.43 -26.17
N ALA A 602 12.06 -0.39 -25.71
CA ALA A 602 12.50 -0.32 -24.31
C ALA A 602 11.33 -0.22 -23.33
N ASP A 603 10.23 0.43 -23.73
CA ASP A 603 9.03 0.63 -22.92
C ASP A 603 7.78 0.81 -23.80
N PRO A 604 6.56 0.69 -23.24
CA PRO A 604 5.31 0.87 -23.98
C PRO A 604 5.05 2.28 -24.52
N ASN A 605 5.65 3.34 -23.97
CA ASN A 605 5.47 4.71 -24.47
C ASN A 605 6.21 4.89 -25.80
N ARG A 606 7.43 4.38 -25.91
CA ARG A 606 8.20 4.38 -27.18
C ARG A 606 7.48 3.60 -28.27
N LEU A 607 6.92 2.43 -27.92
CA LEU A 607 6.05 1.69 -28.82
C LEU A 607 4.84 2.54 -29.24
N GLN A 608 4.15 3.16 -28.28
CA GLN A 608 3.00 4.01 -28.56
C GLN A 608 3.36 5.14 -29.53
N TRP A 609 4.46 5.87 -29.30
CA TRP A 609 4.90 6.96 -30.18
C TRP A 609 5.21 6.46 -31.58
N ALA A 610 5.87 5.30 -31.71
CA ALA A 610 6.15 4.70 -33.02
C ALA A 610 4.85 4.32 -33.75
N MET A 611 3.85 3.77 -33.05
CA MET A 611 2.56 3.38 -33.65
C MET A 611 1.71 4.58 -34.04
N GLU A 612 1.72 5.63 -33.22
CA GLU A 612 1.03 6.87 -33.54
C GLU A 612 1.71 7.57 -34.73
N SER A 613 3.04 7.51 -34.84
CA SER A 613 3.79 7.98 -36.02
C SER A 613 3.38 7.24 -37.30
N ALA A 614 3.37 5.91 -37.25
CA ALA A 614 2.99 5.07 -38.38
C ALA A 614 1.58 5.39 -38.88
N SER A 615 0.66 5.78 -37.98
CA SER A 615 -0.72 6.10 -38.33
C SER A 615 -0.91 7.43 -39.08
N VAL A 616 0.08 8.31 -39.08
CA VAL A 616 0.06 9.65 -39.72
C VAL A 616 1.21 9.87 -40.70
N ALA A 617 1.88 8.80 -41.13
CA ALA A 617 3.07 8.89 -41.97
C ALA A 617 2.82 9.58 -43.32
N ASP A 618 1.67 9.38 -43.94
CA ASP A 618 1.23 10.03 -45.19
C ASP A 618 1.02 11.55 -45.02
N LEU A 619 0.61 12.02 -43.84
CA LEU A 619 0.46 13.45 -43.56
C LEU A 619 1.80 14.18 -43.42
N LYS A 620 2.92 13.45 -43.37
CA LYS A 620 4.27 14.04 -43.45
C LYS A 620 4.56 14.61 -44.84
N GLU A 621 3.97 14.03 -45.89
CA GLU A 621 4.20 14.41 -47.30
C GLU A 621 3.32 15.58 -47.74
N GLY A 622 2.30 15.96 -46.96
CA GLY A 622 1.41 17.07 -47.24
C GLY A 622 -0.03 16.82 -46.78
N ALA A 623 -0.94 17.71 -47.17
CA ALA A 623 -2.35 17.58 -46.84
C ALA A 623 -3.01 16.44 -47.64
N VAL A 624 -3.69 15.52 -46.97
CA VAL A 624 -4.49 14.49 -47.63
C VAL A 624 -5.82 15.11 -48.03
N THR A 625 -6.12 15.12 -49.32
CA THR A 625 -7.30 15.80 -49.89
C THR A 625 -8.26 14.81 -50.54
N GLN A 626 -9.55 14.96 -50.27
CA GLN A 626 -10.63 14.24 -50.93
C GLN A 626 -11.58 15.23 -51.62
N THR A 627 -11.94 14.96 -52.87
CA THR A 627 -12.77 15.84 -53.69
C THR A 627 -14.07 15.16 -54.08
N VAL A 628 -15.20 15.75 -53.68
CA VAL A 628 -16.56 15.29 -54.02
C VAL A 628 -17.27 16.41 -54.77
N GLY A 629 -17.47 16.22 -56.08
CA GLY A 629 -18.04 17.24 -56.96
C GLY A 629 -17.19 18.51 -56.98
N GLU A 630 -17.75 19.64 -56.54
CA GLU A 630 -17.05 20.94 -56.48
C GLU A 630 -16.40 21.24 -55.11
N VAL A 631 -16.46 20.31 -54.15
CA VAL A 631 -15.99 20.52 -52.78
C VAL A 631 -14.77 19.64 -52.51
N SER A 632 -13.67 20.25 -52.07
CA SER A 632 -12.46 19.55 -51.62
C SER A 632 -12.30 19.71 -50.12
N VAL A 633 -12.06 18.60 -49.43
CA VAL A 633 -11.80 18.54 -47.98
C VAL A 633 -10.37 18.05 -47.80
N SER A 634 -9.52 18.85 -47.16
CA SER A 634 -8.12 18.52 -46.92
C SER A 634 -7.83 18.41 -45.43
N LEU A 635 -7.03 17.42 -45.03
CA LEU A 635 -6.56 17.20 -43.66
C LEU A 635 -5.04 17.36 -43.61
N ALA A 636 -4.54 18.19 -42.72
CA ALA A 636 -3.11 18.44 -42.50
C ALA A 636 -2.79 18.51 -40.99
N ILE A 637 -1.49 18.55 -40.65
CA ILE A 637 -1.02 18.83 -39.29
C ILE A 637 -0.42 20.25 -39.28
N ASN A 638 -0.89 21.10 -38.35
CA ASN A 638 -0.40 22.48 -38.24
C ASN A 638 0.89 22.59 -37.40
N GLY A 639 1.40 23.81 -37.24
CA GLY A 639 2.64 24.09 -36.50
C GLY A 639 2.62 23.78 -35.00
N LEU A 640 1.45 23.42 -34.43
CA LEU A 640 1.28 22.97 -33.04
C LEU A 640 1.08 21.45 -32.95
N GLY A 641 1.21 20.72 -34.07
CA GLY A 641 0.94 19.28 -34.13
C GLY A 641 -0.56 18.94 -34.14
N LEU A 642 -1.45 19.93 -34.24
CA LEU A 642 -2.92 19.73 -34.24
C LEU A 642 -3.45 19.45 -35.65
N PRO A 643 -4.50 18.63 -35.80
CA PRO A 643 -5.09 18.37 -37.09
C PRO A 643 -5.92 19.58 -37.57
N GLU A 644 -5.56 20.09 -38.73
CA GLU A 644 -6.25 21.17 -39.43
C GLU A 644 -7.04 20.60 -40.60
N MET A 645 -8.32 20.93 -40.68
CA MET A 645 -9.18 20.50 -41.78
C MET A 645 -9.71 21.72 -42.52
N THR A 646 -9.36 21.82 -43.80
CA THR A 646 -9.75 22.91 -44.68
C THR A 646 -10.77 22.42 -45.71
N VAL A 647 -11.75 23.26 -46.02
CA VAL A 647 -12.83 22.95 -46.96
C VAL A 647 -12.87 24.02 -48.02
N MET A 648 -12.72 23.65 -49.29
CA MET A 648 -12.77 24.56 -50.42
C MET A 648 -13.90 24.22 -51.38
N LYS A 649 -14.62 25.23 -51.87
CA LYS A 649 -15.59 25.12 -52.96
C LYS A 649 -15.34 26.20 -54.00
N LYS A 650 -15.07 25.83 -55.26
CA LYS A 650 -14.72 26.77 -56.35
C LYS A 650 -13.63 27.80 -55.97
N GLY A 651 -12.60 27.37 -55.26
CA GLY A 651 -11.50 28.24 -54.80
C GLY A 651 -11.83 29.17 -53.63
N LYS A 652 -13.01 29.05 -53.00
CA LYS A 652 -13.37 29.78 -51.77
C LYS A 652 -13.42 28.83 -50.57
N THR A 653 -12.86 29.27 -49.45
CA THR A 653 -12.90 28.54 -48.17
C THR A 653 -14.32 28.54 -47.58
N LEU A 654 -14.77 27.39 -47.11
CA LEU A 654 -16.05 27.22 -46.40
C LEU A 654 -15.79 26.98 -44.91
N ALA A 655 -16.65 27.52 -44.05
CA ALA A 655 -16.57 27.32 -42.59
C ALA A 655 -16.96 25.88 -42.16
N ASN A 656 -17.82 25.21 -42.92
CA ASN A 656 -18.33 23.88 -42.59
C ASN A 656 -18.35 22.96 -43.81
N ILE A 657 -18.14 21.65 -43.60
CA ILE A 657 -18.33 20.63 -44.64
C ILE A 657 -19.83 20.50 -44.94
N PRO A 658 -20.28 20.62 -46.21
CA PRO A 658 -21.67 20.42 -46.58
C PRO A 658 -22.21 19.04 -46.14
N PRO A 659 -23.44 18.93 -45.60
CA PRO A 659 -23.96 17.68 -45.03
C PRO A 659 -23.97 16.47 -45.98
N ALA A 660 -24.21 16.70 -47.28
CA ALA A 660 -24.16 15.65 -48.30
C ALA A 660 -22.73 15.13 -48.49
N VAL A 661 -21.76 16.03 -48.63
CA VAL A 661 -20.32 15.70 -48.78
C VAL A 661 -19.77 15.04 -47.52
N LYS A 662 -20.22 15.46 -46.33
CA LYS A 662 -19.78 14.88 -45.04
C LYS A 662 -20.15 13.40 -44.89
N LYS A 663 -21.20 12.93 -45.57
CA LYS A 663 -21.67 11.53 -45.51
C LYS A 663 -20.97 10.62 -46.52
N GLU A 664 -20.23 11.18 -47.48
CA GLU A 664 -19.45 10.37 -48.42
C GLU A 664 -18.37 9.57 -47.67
N PRO A 665 -18.17 8.28 -47.98
CA PRO A 665 -17.29 7.41 -47.22
C PRO A 665 -15.87 7.95 -47.03
N GLU A 666 -15.28 8.52 -48.08
CA GLU A 666 -13.91 9.06 -48.06
C GLU A 666 -13.78 10.32 -47.19
N VAL A 667 -14.78 11.20 -47.21
CA VAL A 667 -14.81 12.42 -46.38
C VAL A 667 -15.15 12.06 -44.93
N ALA A 668 -16.06 11.12 -44.71
CA ALA A 668 -16.37 10.60 -43.38
C ALA A 668 -15.12 9.97 -42.73
N ALA A 669 -14.30 9.25 -43.51
CA ALA A 669 -13.02 8.73 -43.06
C ALA A 669 -12.04 9.85 -42.66
N LEU A 670 -11.94 10.94 -43.43
CA LEU A 670 -11.12 12.11 -43.05
C LEU A 670 -11.61 12.78 -41.75
N VAL A 671 -12.93 12.90 -41.56
CA VAL A 671 -13.52 13.48 -40.33
C VAL A 671 -13.25 12.60 -39.11
N ALA A 672 -13.39 11.28 -39.27
CA ALA A 672 -13.04 10.31 -38.24
C ALA A 672 -11.55 10.40 -37.89
N ARG A 673 -10.70 10.45 -38.91
CA ARG A 673 -9.26 10.57 -38.77
C ARG A 673 -8.82 11.85 -38.07
N ARG A 674 -9.44 13.00 -38.38
CA ARG A 674 -9.23 14.25 -37.62
C ARG A 674 -9.45 14.04 -36.13
N THR A 675 -10.54 13.36 -35.78
CA THR A 675 -10.89 13.08 -34.38
C THR A 675 -9.86 12.17 -33.71
N ASP A 676 -9.38 11.15 -34.42
CA ASP A 676 -8.38 10.24 -33.90
C ASP A 676 -7.01 10.90 -33.73
N ILE A 677 -6.59 11.75 -34.67
CA ILE A 677 -5.37 12.56 -34.53
C ILE A 677 -5.49 13.52 -33.34
N THR A 678 -6.62 14.20 -33.14
CA THR A 678 -6.81 15.06 -31.94
C THR A 678 -6.61 14.26 -30.65
N ARG A 679 -7.08 13.01 -30.61
CA ARG A 679 -6.88 12.13 -29.45
C ARG A 679 -5.42 11.66 -29.32
N GLN A 680 -4.74 11.40 -30.44
CA GLN A 680 -3.31 11.08 -30.45
C GLN A 680 -2.49 12.23 -29.87
N VAL A 681 -2.74 13.47 -30.31
CA VAL A 681 -2.07 14.66 -29.78
C VAL A 681 -2.27 14.77 -28.26
N SER A 682 -3.50 14.56 -27.78
CA SER A 682 -3.79 14.56 -26.33
C SER A 682 -2.95 13.53 -25.58
N ARG A 683 -2.91 12.28 -26.06
CA ARG A 683 -2.13 11.21 -25.42
C ARG A 683 -0.63 11.46 -25.49
N MET A 684 -0.11 11.97 -26.60
CA MET A 684 1.31 12.33 -26.74
C MET A 684 1.70 13.43 -25.76
N ARG A 685 0.86 14.46 -25.59
CA ARG A 685 1.08 15.53 -24.61
C ARG A 685 1.13 14.99 -23.19
N GLU A 686 0.13 14.19 -22.80
CA GLU A 686 0.10 13.52 -21.48
C GLU A 686 1.31 12.60 -21.27
N SER A 687 1.75 11.90 -22.31
CA SER A 687 2.92 11.02 -22.27
C SER A 687 4.22 11.78 -22.11
N LEU A 688 4.40 12.93 -22.77
CA LEU A 688 5.58 13.79 -22.62
C LEU A 688 5.61 14.47 -21.24
N GLU A 689 4.46 14.91 -20.73
CA GLU A 689 4.34 15.44 -19.37
C GLU A 689 4.72 14.36 -18.35
N SER A 690 4.17 13.15 -18.50
CA SER A 690 4.50 12.01 -17.64
C SER A 690 5.99 11.65 -17.71
N ALA A 691 6.62 11.73 -18.89
CA ALA A 691 8.05 11.49 -19.06
C ALA A 691 8.90 12.53 -18.31
N MET A 692 8.50 13.80 -18.30
CA MET A 692 9.14 14.83 -17.47
C MET A 692 8.97 14.52 -15.98
N CYS A 693 7.77 14.17 -15.53
CA CYS A 693 7.46 13.88 -14.12
C CYS A 693 8.21 12.65 -13.59
N ARG A 694 8.40 11.61 -14.43
CA ARG A 694 9.20 10.42 -14.09
C ARG A 694 10.70 10.63 -14.28
N GLY A 695 11.10 11.60 -15.10
CA GLY A 695 12.50 11.79 -15.48
C GLY A 695 13.00 10.73 -16.47
N ASP A 696 12.14 10.30 -17.40
CA ASP A 696 12.48 9.32 -18.42
C ASP A 696 13.68 9.81 -19.25
N HIS A 697 14.65 8.92 -19.50
CA HIS A 697 15.85 9.23 -20.27
C HIS A 697 15.64 8.96 -21.76
N PHE A 698 16.15 9.86 -22.60
CA PHE A 698 16.18 9.79 -24.05
C PHE A 698 17.63 9.79 -24.51
N SER A 699 18.00 8.95 -25.46
CA SER A 699 19.30 9.12 -26.13
C SER A 699 19.25 10.27 -27.14
N GLY A 700 20.39 10.89 -27.45
CA GLY A 700 20.47 11.87 -28.54
C GLY A 700 19.95 11.31 -29.88
N ALA A 701 20.23 10.04 -30.18
CA ALA A 701 19.72 9.36 -31.38
C ALA A 701 18.20 9.22 -31.37
N GLU A 702 17.62 8.88 -30.21
CA GLU A 702 16.18 8.78 -30.06
C GLU A 702 15.50 10.14 -30.23
N LEU A 703 16.01 11.19 -29.58
CA LEU A 703 15.46 12.54 -29.72
C LEU A 703 15.48 13.00 -31.18
N ALA A 704 16.56 12.74 -31.90
CA ALA A 704 16.64 13.01 -33.34
C ALA A 704 15.54 12.27 -34.12
N SER A 705 15.31 10.99 -33.83
CA SER A 705 14.24 10.21 -34.46
C SER A 705 12.84 10.74 -34.12
N LEU A 706 12.60 11.21 -32.89
CA LEU A 706 11.31 11.77 -32.49
C LEU A 706 11.04 13.13 -33.15
N LEU A 707 12.09 13.90 -33.49
CA LEU A 707 11.98 15.15 -34.24
C LEU A 707 11.63 14.96 -35.72
N ASP A 708 11.65 13.73 -36.25
CA ASP A 708 11.14 13.42 -37.59
C ASP A 708 9.63 13.17 -37.64
N HIS A 709 8.98 13.11 -36.48
CA HIS A 709 7.57 12.81 -36.32
C HIS A 709 6.70 14.08 -36.54
N PRO A 710 5.67 14.07 -37.39
CA PRO A 710 4.88 15.27 -37.72
C PRO A 710 4.13 15.87 -36.52
N ILE A 711 3.63 15.05 -35.60
CA ILE A 711 3.00 15.50 -34.33
C ILE A 711 4.01 15.79 -33.22
N LEU A 712 4.94 14.88 -32.89
CA LEU A 712 5.86 15.09 -31.75
C LEU A 712 6.87 16.21 -32.00
N ARG A 713 7.34 16.42 -33.24
CA ARG A 713 8.32 17.47 -33.54
C ARG A 713 7.85 18.86 -33.09
N PRO A 714 6.62 19.33 -33.44
CA PRO A 714 6.05 20.56 -32.88
C PRO A 714 6.01 20.62 -31.35
N LEU A 715 5.74 19.50 -30.68
CA LEU A 715 5.63 19.47 -29.21
C LEU A 715 7.02 19.55 -28.56
N LEU A 716 7.97 18.73 -29.03
CA LEU A 716 9.33 18.62 -28.51
C LEU A 716 10.13 19.91 -28.67
N ARG A 717 9.99 20.60 -29.82
CA ARG A 717 10.68 21.88 -30.10
C ARG A 717 10.33 23.01 -29.13
N ASN A 718 9.23 22.86 -28.38
CA ASN A 718 8.76 23.83 -27.40
C ASN A 718 9.02 23.39 -25.94
N LEU A 719 9.73 22.28 -25.74
CA LEU A 719 10.12 21.78 -24.43
C LEU A 719 11.62 21.97 -24.20
N VAL A 720 11.99 22.33 -22.98
CA VAL A 720 13.39 22.42 -22.54
C VAL A 720 13.87 21.01 -22.19
N PHE A 721 14.99 20.60 -22.79
CA PHE A 721 15.71 19.38 -22.44
C PHE A 721 16.93 19.71 -21.60
N ILE A 722 17.36 18.74 -20.80
CA ILE A 722 18.57 18.80 -19.97
C ILE A 722 19.41 17.54 -20.18
N GLU A 723 20.73 17.69 -20.19
CA GLU A 723 21.64 16.54 -20.05
C GLU A 723 21.47 15.89 -18.68
N ALA A 724 21.23 14.58 -18.68
CA ALA A 724 20.94 13.84 -17.47
C ALA A 724 22.16 13.69 -16.54
N GLU A 725 23.37 13.77 -17.10
CA GLU A 725 24.64 13.56 -16.43
C GLU A 725 25.54 14.79 -16.61
N GLY A 726 26.16 15.27 -15.52
CA GLY A 726 27.11 16.40 -15.55
C GLY A 726 26.92 17.38 -14.39
N SER A 727 28.00 18.02 -13.94
CA SER A 727 27.96 19.06 -12.90
C SER A 727 27.44 20.40 -13.42
N GLU A 728 27.57 20.64 -14.72
CA GLU A 728 27.04 21.81 -15.44
C GLU A 728 26.28 21.32 -16.69
N PRO A 729 25.06 20.78 -16.52
CA PRO A 729 24.34 20.15 -17.61
C PRO A 729 23.84 21.18 -18.63
N VAL A 730 23.95 20.86 -19.92
CA VAL A 730 23.40 21.70 -20.99
C VAL A 730 21.88 21.67 -20.97
N LEU A 731 21.27 22.85 -21.05
CA LEU A 731 19.83 23.06 -21.16
C LEU A 731 19.47 23.68 -22.51
N GLY A 732 18.47 23.18 -23.21
CA GLY A 732 18.05 23.78 -24.48
C GLY A 732 16.80 23.21 -25.13
N TYR A 733 16.25 23.95 -26.09
CA TYR A 733 15.21 23.47 -26.99
C TYR A 733 15.82 22.64 -28.12
N PRO A 734 15.25 21.48 -28.48
CA PRO A 734 15.76 20.70 -29.59
C PRO A 734 15.42 21.35 -30.93
N ILE A 735 16.43 21.75 -31.72
CA ILE A 735 16.20 22.43 -33.01
C ILE A 735 16.31 21.48 -34.22
N GLY A 736 16.89 20.29 -34.04
CA GLY A 736 17.21 19.33 -35.10
C GLY A 736 18.72 19.09 -35.20
N ASP A 737 19.14 18.13 -36.02
CA ASP A 737 20.56 17.84 -36.32
C ASP A 737 21.45 17.56 -35.11
N GLY A 738 20.87 17.03 -34.02
CA GLY A 738 21.59 16.77 -32.78
C GLY A 738 22.01 18.04 -32.02
N LEU A 739 21.22 19.12 -32.11
CA LEU A 739 21.50 20.39 -31.43
C LEU A 739 20.41 20.79 -30.43
N LEU A 740 20.84 21.37 -29.32
CA LEU A 740 20.00 22.12 -28.37
C LEU A 740 20.31 23.62 -28.46
N GLU A 741 19.29 24.46 -28.48
CA GLU A 741 19.42 25.93 -28.46
C GLU A 741 18.99 26.48 -27.09
N ASP A 742 19.86 27.30 -26.47
CA ASP A 742 19.57 27.90 -25.17
C ASP A 742 18.80 29.24 -25.25
N CYS A 743 18.48 29.81 -24.08
CA CYS A 743 17.79 31.10 -23.97
C CYS A 743 18.60 32.29 -24.53
N ASP A 744 19.92 32.17 -24.65
CA ASP A 744 20.82 33.17 -25.24
C ASP A 744 21.07 32.93 -26.74
N THR A 745 20.38 31.95 -27.34
CA THR A 745 20.52 31.49 -28.75
C THR A 745 21.82 30.74 -29.04
N ALA A 746 22.60 30.36 -28.03
CA ALA A 746 23.77 29.51 -28.25
C ALA A 746 23.31 28.08 -28.56
N ARG A 747 24.07 27.40 -29.44
CA ARG A 747 23.77 26.05 -29.90
C ARG A 747 24.79 25.07 -29.36
N HIS A 748 24.29 24.02 -28.74
CA HIS A 748 25.08 22.99 -28.08
C HIS A 748 24.86 21.66 -28.78
N SER A 749 25.95 20.95 -29.10
CA SER A 749 25.90 19.65 -29.75
C SER A 749 25.57 18.53 -28.76
N VAL A 750 24.67 17.64 -29.15
CA VAL A 750 24.27 16.44 -28.42
C VAL A 750 24.81 15.21 -29.15
N ASP A 751 25.61 14.40 -28.47
CA ASP A 751 26.04 13.12 -29.02
C ASP A 751 24.88 12.12 -29.08
N THR A 752 24.95 11.20 -30.04
CA THR A 752 23.94 10.14 -30.21
C THR A 752 23.66 9.32 -28.95
N LYS A 753 24.64 9.18 -28.05
CA LYS A 753 24.54 8.43 -26.79
C LYS A 753 24.29 9.32 -25.57
N THR A 754 24.33 10.65 -25.71
CA THR A 754 24.05 11.57 -24.59
C THR A 754 22.67 11.24 -24.02
N ALA A 755 22.62 11.01 -22.72
CA ALA A 755 21.38 10.80 -21.99
C ALA A 755 20.75 12.17 -21.70
N LEU A 756 19.54 12.38 -22.23
CA LEU A 756 18.76 13.60 -22.09
C LEU A 756 17.47 13.31 -21.30
N ARG A 757 16.94 14.32 -20.63
CA ARG A 757 15.59 14.31 -20.03
C ARG A 757 14.85 15.56 -20.46
N ILE A 758 13.51 15.51 -20.45
CA ILE A 758 12.72 16.74 -20.44
C ILE A 758 12.96 17.40 -19.07
N ALA A 759 13.43 18.65 -19.06
CA ALA A 759 13.81 19.33 -17.84
C ALA A 759 12.59 19.53 -16.92
N HIS A 760 12.71 19.10 -15.66
CA HIS A 760 11.73 19.38 -14.63
C HIS A 760 11.98 20.80 -14.04
N PRO A 761 10.97 21.53 -13.54
CA PRO A 761 11.18 22.83 -12.87
C PRO A 761 12.24 22.80 -11.77
N PHE A 762 12.35 21.68 -11.05
CA PHE A 762 13.42 21.45 -10.08
C PHE A 762 14.81 21.56 -10.71
N ASP A 763 15.02 20.99 -11.90
CA ASP A 763 16.29 21.08 -12.62
C ASP A 763 16.61 22.57 -12.95
N LEU A 764 15.59 23.33 -13.38
CA LEU A 764 15.74 24.75 -13.74
C LEU A 764 16.02 25.65 -12.53
N LEU A 765 15.39 25.36 -11.38
CA LEU A 765 15.66 26.04 -10.13
C LEU A 765 17.08 25.72 -9.65
N HIS A 766 17.48 24.46 -9.71
CA HIS A 766 18.79 24.00 -9.25
C HIS A 766 19.96 24.60 -10.07
N THR A 767 19.77 24.80 -11.37
CA THR A 767 20.74 25.48 -12.25
C THR A 767 20.68 27.01 -12.18
N GLY A 768 19.73 27.59 -11.42
CA GLY A 768 19.53 29.03 -11.33
C GLY A 768 19.02 29.68 -12.63
N ALA A 769 18.58 28.89 -13.61
CA ALA A 769 18.18 29.37 -14.92
C ALA A 769 16.66 29.57 -15.06
N TRP A 770 15.86 29.23 -14.05
CA TRP A 770 14.40 29.15 -14.16
C TRP A 770 13.74 30.42 -14.68
N GLU A 771 14.06 31.59 -14.09
CA GLU A 771 13.50 32.88 -14.52
C GLU A 771 13.87 33.23 -15.97
N ARG A 772 15.07 32.85 -16.42
CA ARG A 772 15.54 33.11 -17.79
C ARG A 772 14.71 32.33 -18.81
N TRP A 773 14.37 31.08 -18.50
CA TRP A 773 13.50 30.26 -19.33
C TRP A 773 12.05 30.77 -19.36
N GLN A 774 11.51 31.21 -18.22
CA GLN A 774 10.19 31.83 -18.16
C GLN A 774 10.11 33.08 -19.05
N LYS A 775 11.13 33.95 -18.96
CA LYS A 775 11.25 35.15 -19.78
C LYS A 775 11.38 34.83 -21.28
N ASP A 776 12.21 33.87 -21.65
CA ASP A 776 12.37 33.45 -23.06
C ASP A 776 11.04 32.98 -23.68
N CYS A 777 10.24 32.21 -22.94
CA CYS A 777 8.94 31.75 -23.42
C CYS A 777 8.01 32.91 -23.81
N PHE A 778 7.99 34.02 -23.05
CA PHE A 778 7.21 35.21 -23.39
C PHE A 778 7.82 36.00 -24.54
N LEU A 779 9.14 36.23 -24.52
CA LEU A 779 9.82 37.03 -25.55
C LEU A 779 9.72 36.40 -26.94
N ARG A 780 9.79 35.07 -27.03
CA ARG A 780 9.73 34.33 -28.30
C ARG A 780 8.33 33.78 -28.60
N GLU A 781 7.31 34.17 -27.82
CA GLU A 781 5.93 33.68 -27.92
C GLU A 781 5.83 32.13 -28.04
N ARG A 782 6.67 31.42 -27.28
CA ARG A 782 6.72 29.95 -27.31
C ARG A 782 5.56 29.38 -26.52
N ILE A 783 4.85 28.43 -27.14
CA ILE A 783 3.70 27.75 -26.53
C ILE A 783 4.12 26.33 -26.15
N GLN A 784 4.29 26.08 -24.85
CA GLN A 784 4.63 24.75 -24.34
C GLN A 784 3.43 23.78 -24.44
N PRO A 785 3.67 22.50 -24.76
CA PRO A 785 2.59 21.52 -24.88
C PRO A 785 1.92 21.17 -23.54
N PHE A 786 2.54 21.51 -22.42
CA PHE A 786 1.99 21.45 -21.06
C PHE A 786 2.74 22.48 -20.21
N LYS A 787 2.27 22.78 -19.00
CA LYS A 787 3.03 23.63 -18.06
C LYS A 787 4.35 22.94 -17.69
N GLN A 788 5.47 23.35 -18.29
CA GLN A 788 6.82 22.93 -17.93
C GLN A 788 7.51 24.05 -17.13
N VAL A 789 7.93 25.15 -17.76
CA VAL A 789 8.68 26.22 -17.05
C VAL A 789 7.78 27.06 -16.13
N PHE A 790 6.46 26.96 -16.30
CA PHE A 790 5.44 27.57 -15.43
C PHE A 790 4.68 26.50 -14.62
N ARG A 791 5.30 25.35 -14.37
CA ARG A 791 4.73 24.33 -13.47
C ARG A 791 5.00 24.70 -12.01
N GLU A 792 4.02 24.43 -11.17
CA GLU A 792 4.11 24.57 -9.72
C GLU A 792 5.18 23.62 -9.16
N LEU A 793 6.13 24.15 -8.38
CA LEU A 793 7.25 23.41 -7.82
C LEU A 793 7.16 23.37 -6.29
N TYR A 794 7.26 22.19 -5.69
CA TYR A 794 7.24 22.01 -4.25
C TYR A 794 8.56 21.42 -3.78
N VAL A 795 9.32 22.21 -3.03
CA VAL A 795 10.56 21.77 -2.38
C VAL A 795 10.32 21.49 -0.89
N LEU A 796 11.21 20.70 -0.28
CA LEU A 796 11.16 20.45 1.15
C LEU A 796 11.37 21.75 1.94
N THR A 797 10.48 21.99 2.90
CA THR A 797 10.61 23.08 3.87
C THR A 797 11.47 22.66 5.05
N GLU A 798 11.96 23.62 5.83
CA GLU A 798 12.70 23.31 7.07
C GLU A 798 11.87 22.54 8.09
N ALA A 799 10.56 22.81 8.19
CA ALA A 799 9.66 22.06 9.08
C ALA A 799 9.60 20.57 8.71
N GLU A 800 9.50 20.26 7.41
CA GLU A 800 9.45 18.88 6.91
C GLU A 800 10.80 18.15 7.07
N LYS A 801 11.92 18.87 7.08
CA LYS A 801 13.23 18.28 7.42
C LYS A 801 13.31 17.89 8.89
N VAL A 802 12.73 18.69 9.79
CA VAL A 802 12.69 18.43 11.24
C VAL A 802 11.72 17.29 11.60
N GLU A 803 10.53 17.26 11.00
CA GLU A 803 9.53 16.20 11.22
C GLU A 803 9.97 14.82 10.67
N GLY A 804 10.94 14.82 9.75
CA GLY A 804 11.69 13.65 9.32
C GLY A 804 10.95 12.78 8.31
N THR A 805 9.83 12.16 8.69
CA THR A 805 9.23 11.04 7.90
C THR A 805 7.82 11.30 7.34
N LYS A 806 7.28 12.49 7.59
CA LYS A 806 5.94 12.89 7.13
C LYS A 806 5.88 14.37 6.82
N SER A 807 4.95 14.75 5.94
CA SER A 807 4.63 16.16 5.65
C SER A 807 3.22 16.46 6.10
N GLN A 808 3.07 17.53 6.90
CA GLN A 808 1.79 18.06 7.36
C GLN A 808 1.33 19.29 6.57
N ARG A 809 1.90 19.53 5.38
CA ARG A 809 1.64 20.72 4.56
C ARG A 809 0.17 20.97 4.25
N TYR A 810 -0.61 19.90 4.14
CA TYR A 810 -2.05 19.94 3.86
C TYR A 810 -2.89 19.47 5.05
N ALA A 811 -2.32 19.37 6.25
CA ALA A 811 -3.03 18.96 7.44
C ALA A 811 -4.16 19.95 7.76
N GLY A 812 -5.35 19.42 8.09
CA GLY A 812 -6.53 20.22 8.43
C GLY A 812 -7.40 20.63 7.25
N HIS A 813 -6.96 20.43 6.00
CA HIS A 813 -7.80 20.72 4.83
C HIS A 813 -8.89 19.65 4.68
N GLN A 814 -10.16 20.09 4.70
CA GLN A 814 -11.33 19.25 4.43
C GLN A 814 -11.64 19.17 2.93
N VAL A 815 -11.82 17.96 2.41
CA VAL A 815 -12.17 17.69 1.01
C VAL A 815 -13.38 16.78 0.89
N ASN A 816 -14.17 16.98 -0.17
CA ASN A 816 -15.26 16.12 -0.56
C ASN A 816 -14.68 14.78 -1.06
N PRO A 817 -15.00 13.63 -0.40
CA PRO A 817 -14.33 12.36 -0.69
C PRO A 817 -14.53 11.87 -2.13
N LYS A 818 -15.74 12.03 -2.67
CA LYS A 818 -16.09 11.59 -4.03
C LYS A 818 -15.35 12.40 -5.09
N GLN A 819 -15.26 13.72 -4.91
CA GLN A 819 -14.54 14.60 -5.82
C GLN A 819 -13.02 14.38 -5.70
N ALA A 820 -12.50 14.25 -4.47
CA ALA A 820 -11.09 13.96 -4.21
C ALA A 820 -10.65 12.64 -4.85
N LEU A 821 -11.42 11.55 -4.66
CA LEU A 821 -11.11 10.25 -5.26
C LEU A 821 -11.12 10.31 -6.80
N ALA A 822 -12.05 11.04 -7.40
CA ALA A 822 -12.08 11.23 -8.85
C ALA A 822 -10.86 12.01 -9.37
N LEU A 823 -10.39 13.01 -8.63
CA LEU A 823 -9.19 13.79 -8.97
C LEU A 823 -7.90 12.99 -8.79
N PHE A 824 -7.81 12.22 -7.70
CA PHE A 824 -6.73 11.28 -7.41
C PHE A 824 -6.65 10.17 -8.47
N GLY A 825 -7.78 9.51 -8.78
CA GLY A 825 -7.83 8.44 -9.78
C GLY A 825 -7.41 8.89 -11.18
N LYS A 826 -7.76 10.12 -11.58
CA LYS A 826 -7.27 10.71 -12.85
C LYS A 826 -5.75 10.88 -12.91
N ARG A 827 -5.05 10.87 -11.77
CA ARG A 827 -3.61 11.09 -11.62
C ARG A 827 -2.83 9.82 -11.25
N GLY A 828 -3.48 8.66 -11.33
CA GLY A 828 -2.86 7.37 -11.04
C GLY A 828 -2.74 7.06 -9.56
N TRP A 829 -3.49 7.74 -8.69
CA TRP A 829 -3.65 7.34 -7.30
C TRP A 829 -4.75 6.28 -7.19
N VAL A 830 -4.57 5.33 -6.28
CA VAL A 830 -5.48 4.24 -5.97
C VAL A 830 -6.08 4.50 -4.59
N GLY A 831 -7.40 4.36 -4.42
CA GLY A 831 -8.03 4.46 -3.11
C GLY A 831 -7.58 3.32 -2.19
N GLY A 832 -7.29 3.61 -0.92
CA GLY A 832 -7.05 2.59 0.10
C GLY A 832 -8.24 1.63 0.17
N GLY A 833 -7.98 0.32 0.11
CA GLY A 833 -9.00 -0.70 0.21
C GLY A 833 -9.33 -1.04 1.66
N ASP A 834 -10.53 -1.59 1.90
CA ASP A 834 -11.10 -1.95 3.22
C ASP A 834 -10.27 -2.94 4.07
N TYR A 835 -9.09 -3.38 3.63
CA TYR A 835 -8.30 -4.47 4.23
C TYR A 835 -6.90 -4.07 4.71
N ASP A 836 -6.47 -2.82 4.53
CA ASP A 836 -5.14 -2.35 4.96
C ASP A 836 -5.28 -1.42 6.17
N TYR A 837 -5.26 -2.01 7.37
CA TYR A 837 -5.51 -1.35 8.67
C TYR A 837 -4.55 -0.19 9.03
N GLU A 838 -3.54 0.09 8.20
CA GLU A 838 -2.52 1.12 8.46
C GLU A 838 -2.50 2.26 7.43
N SER A 839 -3.33 2.23 6.37
CA SER A 839 -3.39 3.31 5.37
C SER A 839 -4.84 3.75 5.06
N ASP A 840 -5.38 4.67 5.86
CA ASP A 840 -6.70 5.28 5.67
C ASP A 840 -6.68 6.37 4.57
N GLY A 841 -6.35 6.01 3.31
CA GLY A 841 -6.47 6.96 2.20
C GLY A 841 -5.84 6.55 0.86
N PRO A 842 -5.92 7.43 -0.16
CA PRO A 842 -5.33 7.20 -1.48
C PRO A 842 -3.80 7.11 -1.46
N ARG A 843 -3.27 6.24 -2.34
CA ARG A 843 -1.82 6.01 -2.52
C ARG A 843 -1.43 6.05 -3.99
N LYS A 844 -0.18 6.41 -4.27
CA LYS A 844 0.40 6.38 -5.62
C LYS A 844 1.82 5.83 -5.56
N THR A 845 2.16 4.97 -6.50
CA THR A 845 3.51 4.38 -6.60
C THR A 845 4.25 5.00 -7.78
N PHE A 846 5.44 5.54 -7.51
CA PHE A 846 6.43 5.94 -8.50
C PHE A 846 7.33 4.74 -8.77
N HIS A 847 6.91 3.89 -9.71
CA HIS A 847 7.48 2.55 -9.91
C HIS A 847 8.97 2.58 -10.29
N GLU A 848 9.39 3.54 -11.12
CA GLU A 848 10.78 3.71 -11.57
C GLU A 848 11.69 4.25 -10.46
N ASP A 849 11.18 5.19 -9.65
CA ASP A 849 11.92 5.75 -8.51
C ASP A 849 11.91 4.82 -7.28
N GLY A 850 11.02 3.83 -7.25
CA GLY A 850 10.92 2.84 -6.16
C GLY A 850 10.27 3.37 -4.88
N PHE A 851 9.37 4.36 -4.98
CA PHE A 851 8.66 4.96 -3.83
C PHE A 851 7.14 4.86 -3.96
N THR A 852 6.45 4.71 -2.83
CA THR A 852 4.99 4.86 -2.72
C THR A 852 4.68 6.03 -1.80
N VAL A 853 3.81 6.92 -2.24
CA VAL A 853 3.24 8.00 -1.42
C VAL A 853 1.83 7.62 -0.98
N SER A 854 1.48 7.93 0.26
CA SER A 854 0.15 7.74 0.84
C SER A 854 -0.32 9.02 1.53
N VAL A 855 -1.61 9.32 1.40
CA VAL A 855 -2.25 10.42 2.13
C VAL A 855 -3.06 9.83 3.29
N GLY A 856 -2.79 10.29 4.51
CA GLY A 856 -3.57 9.97 5.69
C GLY A 856 -4.74 10.94 5.85
N PHE A 857 -5.92 10.41 6.19
CA PHE A 857 -7.13 11.19 6.43
C PHE A 857 -7.72 10.87 7.80
N MET A 858 -8.35 11.87 8.40
CA MET A 858 -9.24 11.69 9.53
C MET A 858 -10.59 11.18 9.00
N GLY A 859 -10.87 9.88 9.17
CA GLY A 859 -12.18 9.28 8.86
C GLY A 859 -12.46 8.98 7.38
N TRP A 860 -11.47 8.50 6.62
CA TRP A 860 -11.67 8.07 5.22
C TRP A 860 -12.57 6.83 5.13
N THR A 861 -13.87 7.02 4.86
CA THR A 861 -14.81 5.91 4.61
C THR A 861 -15.72 6.19 3.41
N LEU A 862 -15.93 5.18 2.56
CA LEU A 862 -16.83 5.26 1.39
C LEU A 862 -18.30 4.96 1.75
N THR A 863 -18.75 5.28 2.96
CA THR A 863 -20.11 4.93 3.40
C THR A 863 -21.17 5.95 2.95
N PRO A 864 -22.45 5.55 2.74
CA PRO A 864 -23.50 6.40 2.12
C PRO A 864 -23.92 7.67 2.88
N ALA A 865 -23.21 8.07 3.93
CA ALA A 865 -23.48 9.26 4.72
C ALA A 865 -22.64 10.47 4.25
N ASP A 866 -22.42 10.61 2.92
CA ASP A 866 -21.58 11.57 2.17
C ASP A 866 -21.89 13.10 2.41
N VAL A 867 -22.15 13.51 3.64
CA VAL A 867 -22.52 14.89 4.01
C VAL A 867 -21.37 15.62 4.73
N GLU A 868 -20.42 14.91 5.35
CA GLU A 868 -19.25 15.50 6.04
C GLU A 868 -17.95 15.29 5.23
N GLY A 869 -17.12 16.33 5.10
CA GLY A 869 -15.84 16.26 4.38
C GLY A 869 -14.78 15.44 5.11
N SER A 870 -13.86 14.81 4.39
CA SER A 870 -12.69 14.14 4.99
C SER A 870 -11.53 15.12 5.14
N THR A 871 -10.90 15.13 6.32
CA THR A 871 -9.77 16.01 6.63
C THR A 871 -8.45 15.32 6.32
N ILE A 872 -7.56 15.94 5.55
CA ILE A 872 -6.19 15.45 5.35
C ILE A 872 -5.40 15.64 6.65
N GLU A 873 -4.64 14.63 7.09
CA GLU A 873 -3.78 14.71 8.28
C GLU A 873 -2.30 14.82 7.91
N GLU A 874 -1.84 14.04 6.95
CA GLU A 874 -0.42 13.90 6.63
C GLU A 874 -0.17 13.20 5.29
N VAL A 875 1.04 13.37 4.78
CA VAL A 875 1.56 12.65 3.61
C VAL A 875 2.81 11.89 4.01
N ARG A 876 2.89 10.61 3.65
CA ARG A 876 4.04 9.73 3.93
C ARG A 876 4.58 9.11 2.66
N PHE A 877 5.87 8.80 2.67
CA PHE A 877 6.54 8.06 1.61
C PHE A 877 7.14 6.76 2.17
N THR A 878 6.99 5.65 1.45
CA THR A 878 7.62 4.37 1.75
C THR A 878 8.43 3.89 0.54
N LYS A 879 9.39 2.98 0.75
CA LYS A 879 10.04 2.27 -0.36
C LYS A 879 9.08 1.23 -0.94
N LYS A 880 9.19 0.97 -2.24
CA LYS A 880 8.41 -0.07 -2.93
C LYS A 880 8.60 -1.42 -2.22
N GLY A 881 7.49 -2.02 -1.77
CA GLY A 881 7.50 -3.29 -1.05
C GLY A 881 7.87 -3.21 0.42
N ASP A 882 8.10 -2.00 0.96
CA ASP A 882 8.27 -1.71 2.37
C ASP A 882 7.08 -0.90 2.89
N TRP A 883 6.72 -1.12 4.14
CA TRP A 883 5.62 -0.45 4.84
C TRP A 883 6.12 0.68 5.73
N ARG A 884 7.44 0.75 5.99
CA ARG A 884 8.02 1.77 6.86
C ARG A 884 8.16 3.11 6.13
N PRO A 885 7.70 4.22 6.74
CA PRO A 885 7.97 5.55 6.23
C PRO A 885 9.48 5.82 6.14
N VAL A 886 9.91 6.47 5.06
CA VAL A 886 11.30 6.93 4.90
C VAL A 886 11.44 8.39 5.31
N ALA A 887 12.67 8.82 5.57
CA ALA A 887 12.97 10.24 5.72
C ALA A 887 12.65 10.99 4.43
N LEU A 888 11.95 12.12 4.52
CA LEU A 888 11.57 12.94 3.37
C LEU A 888 12.79 13.44 2.58
N GLU A 889 13.92 13.67 3.25
CA GLU A 889 15.19 14.02 2.61
C GLU A 889 15.74 12.92 1.68
N SER A 890 15.33 11.66 1.88
CA SER A 890 15.71 10.53 1.02
C SER A 890 14.81 10.37 -0.21
N VAL A 891 13.71 11.13 -0.28
CA VAL A 891 12.77 11.10 -1.41
C VAL A 891 13.31 12.00 -2.53
N PRO A 892 13.36 11.54 -3.79
CA PRO A 892 13.79 12.38 -4.91
C PRO A 892 12.95 13.67 -4.99
N PRO A 893 13.56 14.86 -5.14
CA PRO A 893 12.84 16.14 -5.13
C PRO A 893 11.72 16.23 -6.17
N ARG A 894 11.91 15.60 -7.33
CA ARG A 894 10.89 15.48 -8.38
C ARG A 894 9.67 14.69 -7.89
N VAL A 895 9.89 13.53 -7.27
CA VAL A 895 8.82 12.67 -6.72
C VAL A 895 8.04 13.40 -5.64
N PHE A 896 8.74 14.06 -4.72
CA PHE A 896 8.11 14.88 -3.69
C PHE A 896 7.27 16.01 -4.31
N SER A 897 7.83 16.74 -5.28
CA SER A 897 7.14 17.86 -5.91
C SER A 897 5.86 17.43 -6.63
N GLU A 898 5.93 16.34 -7.39
CA GLU A 898 4.79 15.83 -8.15
C GLU A 898 3.68 15.27 -7.24
N ALA A 899 4.04 14.61 -6.14
CA ALA A 899 3.08 14.17 -5.14
C ALA A 899 2.35 15.37 -4.51
N MET A 900 3.10 16.39 -4.07
CA MET A 900 2.50 17.58 -3.45
C MET A 900 1.65 18.39 -4.43
N ARG A 901 2.04 18.47 -5.70
CA ARG A 901 1.25 19.10 -6.75
C ARG A 901 -0.09 18.41 -6.98
N ASP A 902 -0.11 17.08 -6.98
CA ASP A 902 -1.35 16.31 -7.08
C ASP A 902 -2.27 16.62 -5.88
N LEU A 903 -1.72 16.70 -4.66
CA LEU A 903 -2.47 17.09 -3.46
C LEU A 903 -2.98 18.53 -3.51
N ASP A 904 -2.17 19.50 -3.95
CA ASP A 904 -2.58 20.91 -4.03
C ASP A 904 -3.83 21.09 -4.88
N LEU A 905 -3.89 20.40 -6.02
CA LEU A 905 -5.07 20.42 -6.87
C LEU A 905 -6.28 19.77 -6.19
N VAL A 906 -6.08 18.65 -5.50
CA VAL A 906 -7.17 17.99 -4.76
C VAL A 906 -7.74 18.92 -3.70
N VAL A 907 -6.86 19.57 -2.93
CA VAL A 907 -7.25 20.53 -1.89
C VAL A 907 -7.99 21.72 -2.50
N GLY A 908 -7.48 22.34 -3.57
CA GLY A 908 -8.13 23.51 -4.18
C GLY A 908 -9.45 23.21 -4.89
N VAL A 909 -9.61 22.02 -5.49
CA VAL A 909 -10.80 21.69 -6.28
C VAL A 909 -11.87 20.96 -5.47
N ALA A 910 -11.49 20.10 -4.54
CA ALA A 910 -12.42 19.27 -3.76
C ALA A 910 -12.75 19.84 -2.38
N HIS A 911 -12.36 21.08 -2.03
CA HIS A 911 -12.62 21.63 -0.70
C HIS A 911 -14.12 21.67 -0.29
N VAL A 912 -14.39 21.46 0.99
CA VAL A 912 -15.74 21.58 1.59
C VAL A 912 -15.92 22.98 2.20
N GLY A 913 -16.82 23.80 1.64
CA GLY A 913 -17.12 25.14 2.18
C GLY A 913 -17.43 26.23 1.15
N GLY A 914 -17.32 25.95 -0.15
CA GLY A 914 -17.66 26.88 -1.24
C GLY A 914 -16.69 28.06 -1.43
N VAL A 915 -15.82 28.33 -0.45
CA VAL A 915 -14.70 29.26 -0.54
C VAL A 915 -13.42 28.44 -0.62
N ASP A 916 -12.66 28.61 -1.70
CA ASP A 916 -11.36 27.95 -1.93
C ASP A 916 -10.39 28.29 -0.78
N PRO A 917 -9.78 27.32 -0.08
CA PRO A 917 -8.69 27.60 0.84
C PRO A 917 -7.57 28.28 0.04
N GLU A 918 -6.84 29.22 0.65
CA GLU A 918 -5.80 29.97 -0.08
C GLU A 918 -4.89 29.03 -0.89
N ALA A 919 -4.74 29.32 -2.19
CA ALA A 919 -3.87 28.55 -3.08
C ALA A 919 -2.45 28.44 -2.49
N SER A 920 -1.77 27.31 -2.71
CA SER A 920 -0.41 27.14 -2.21
C SER A 920 0.55 28.24 -2.66
N GLN A 921 1.62 28.44 -1.87
CA GLN A 921 2.68 29.40 -2.19
C GLN A 921 3.26 29.17 -3.59
N SER A 922 3.53 27.92 -3.97
CA SER A 922 4.03 27.56 -5.31
C SER A 922 3.07 27.99 -6.44
N THR A 923 1.75 27.83 -6.25
CA THR A 923 0.74 28.29 -7.21
C THR A 923 0.70 29.82 -7.30
N VAL A 924 0.80 30.50 -6.16
CA VAL A 924 0.85 31.97 -6.08
C VAL A 924 2.11 32.53 -6.75
N GLU A 925 3.27 31.93 -6.51
CA GLU A 925 4.56 32.30 -7.11
C GLU A 925 4.55 32.13 -8.63
N MET A 926 4.03 30.99 -9.11
CA MET A 926 3.87 30.73 -10.54
C MET A 926 2.99 31.80 -11.21
N ARG A 927 1.85 32.14 -10.61
CA ARG A 927 0.98 33.21 -11.12
C ARG A 927 1.63 34.59 -11.06
N ALA A 928 2.41 34.88 -10.01
CA ALA A 928 3.20 36.10 -9.92
C ALA A 928 4.20 36.21 -11.07
N ALA A 929 4.90 35.12 -11.40
CA ALA A 929 5.84 35.07 -12.53
C ALA A 929 5.13 35.33 -13.85
N LEU A 930 3.98 34.69 -14.11
CA LEU A 930 3.19 34.94 -15.32
C LEU A 930 2.73 36.38 -15.44
N VAL A 931 2.21 36.98 -14.36
CA VAL A 931 1.78 38.38 -14.38
C VAL A 931 2.98 39.29 -14.60
N ARG A 932 4.12 39.03 -13.95
CA ARG A 932 5.35 39.83 -14.10
C ARG A 932 5.84 39.85 -15.55
N GLU A 933 5.96 38.69 -16.18
CA GLU A 933 6.41 38.58 -17.57
C GLU A 933 5.40 39.21 -18.54
N ALA A 934 4.09 39.00 -18.31
CA ALA A 934 3.05 39.62 -19.12
C ALA A 934 3.05 41.16 -19.02
N MET A 935 3.23 41.72 -17.82
CA MET A 935 3.33 43.18 -17.63
C MET A 935 4.60 43.74 -18.28
N GLY A 936 5.73 43.03 -18.18
CA GLY A 936 6.97 43.38 -18.86
C GLY A 936 6.81 43.45 -20.39
N LEU A 937 6.19 42.43 -20.99
CA LEU A 937 5.91 42.38 -22.44
C LEU A 937 5.03 43.56 -22.88
N LEU A 938 4.02 43.92 -22.07
CA LEU A 938 3.08 44.99 -22.35
C LEU A 938 3.57 46.38 -21.93
N LYS A 939 4.80 46.49 -21.39
CA LYS A 939 5.42 47.72 -20.87
C LYS A 939 4.55 48.42 -19.82
N ILE A 940 3.99 47.64 -18.89
CA ILE A 940 3.18 48.11 -17.77
C ILE A 940 4.06 48.11 -16.51
N GLU A 941 4.28 49.29 -15.95
CA GLU A 941 5.23 49.49 -14.82
C GLU A 941 4.54 49.75 -13.48
N ASN A 942 3.22 49.98 -13.48
CA ASN A 942 2.45 50.33 -12.28
C ASN A 942 1.92 49.12 -11.50
N VAL A 943 2.60 47.97 -11.59
CA VAL A 943 2.24 46.73 -10.88
C VAL A 943 3.43 46.28 -10.04
N ARG A 944 3.19 46.10 -8.73
CA ARG A 944 4.17 45.67 -7.74
C ARG A 944 3.67 44.41 -7.04
N PHE A 945 4.55 43.48 -6.69
CA PHE A 945 4.17 42.23 -6.01
C PHE A 945 4.51 42.30 -4.53
N GLN A 946 3.56 41.94 -3.66
CA GLN A 946 3.75 41.88 -2.21
C GLN A 946 3.08 40.64 -1.64
N LYS A 947 3.88 39.67 -1.18
CA LYS A 947 3.41 38.35 -0.71
C LYS A 947 2.47 37.72 -1.75
N SER A 948 1.23 37.38 -1.38
CA SER A 948 0.24 36.75 -2.25
C SER A 948 -0.54 37.70 -3.16
N HIS A 949 -0.08 38.94 -3.32
CA HIS A 949 -0.85 40.01 -3.95
C HIS A 949 -0.07 40.74 -5.06
N ALA A 950 -0.79 41.12 -6.11
CA ALA A 950 -0.38 42.15 -7.06
C ALA A 950 -1.02 43.48 -6.67
N ILE A 951 -0.20 44.46 -6.32
CA ILE A 951 -0.59 45.84 -6.02
C ILE A 951 -0.48 46.66 -7.29
N ILE A 952 -1.58 47.29 -7.70
CA ILE A 952 -1.65 48.07 -8.93
C ILE A 952 -1.88 49.54 -8.58
N ASP A 953 -0.94 50.41 -8.96
CA ASP A 953 -1.09 51.85 -8.85
C ASP A 953 -1.81 52.37 -10.10
N GLY A 954 -3.12 52.16 -10.16
CA GLY A 954 -3.98 52.65 -11.22
C GLY A 954 -4.12 54.18 -11.20
N ALA A 955 -4.64 54.75 -12.28
CA ALA A 955 -4.82 56.19 -12.39
C ALA A 955 -6.16 56.70 -11.81
N LEU A 956 -7.12 55.82 -11.57
CA LEU A 956 -8.38 56.06 -10.87
C LEU A 956 -8.31 55.62 -9.40
N SER A 957 -7.59 54.53 -9.09
CA SER A 957 -7.37 54.09 -7.70
C SER A 957 -6.17 53.14 -7.56
N THR A 958 -5.79 52.82 -6.32
CA THR A 958 -4.85 51.73 -6.04
C THR A 958 -5.63 50.44 -5.80
N TYR A 959 -5.23 49.36 -6.44
CA TYR A 959 -5.88 48.05 -6.35
C TYR A 959 -4.94 47.00 -5.76
N ASN A 960 -5.54 45.98 -5.18
CA ASN A 960 -4.88 44.81 -4.64
C ASN A 960 -5.58 43.56 -5.17
N VAL A 961 -4.88 42.75 -5.97
CA VAL A 961 -5.39 41.50 -6.54
C VAL A 961 -4.71 40.31 -5.87
N HIS A 962 -5.47 39.45 -5.22
CA HIS A 962 -4.96 38.22 -4.60
C HIS A 962 -4.66 37.17 -5.68
N LEU A 963 -3.40 36.72 -5.78
CA LEU A 963 -2.93 35.82 -6.83
C LEU A 963 -3.47 34.39 -6.71
N GLY A 964 -3.84 33.96 -5.49
CA GLY A 964 -4.52 32.68 -5.24
C GLY A 964 -6.01 32.65 -5.66
N SER A 965 -6.82 33.59 -5.17
CA SER A 965 -8.28 33.60 -5.35
C SER A 965 -8.79 34.51 -6.49
N ALA A 966 -7.92 35.33 -7.10
CA ALA A 966 -8.29 36.40 -8.04
C ALA A 966 -9.25 37.47 -7.46
N VAL A 967 -9.38 37.53 -6.14
CA VAL A 967 -10.17 38.56 -5.42
C VAL A 967 -9.48 39.91 -5.54
N VAL A 968 -10.29 40.97 -5.74
CA VAL A 968 -9.79 42.34 -5.93
C VAL A 968 -10.30 43.22 -4.79
N HIS A 969 -9.40 44.02 -4.23
CA HIS A 969 -9.71 45.09 -3.29
C HIS A 969 -9.22 46.44 -3.81
N ARG A 970 -10.02 47.50 -3.62
CA ARG A 970 -9.61 48.91 -3.81
C ARG A 970 -9.02 49.46 -2.51
N MET A 971 -7.98 50.27 -2.60
CA MET A 971 -7.27 50.86 -1.45
C MET A 971 -7.26 52.40 -1.51
N PRO A 972 -7.94 53.11 -0.59
CA PRO A 972 -8.97 52.61 0.33
C PRO A 972 -10.29 52.35 -0.43
N GLY A 973 -11.09 51.36 -0.02
CA GLY A 973 -12.38 51.13 -0.69
C GLY A 973 -13.01 49.75 -0.65
N GLY A 974 -12.35 48.74 -0.09
CA GLY A 974 -12.96 47.43 0.12
C GLY A 974 -13.01 46.57 -1.16
N TYR A 975 -13.84 45.53 -1.16
CA TYR A 975 -13.95 44.53 -2.23
C TYR A 975 -14.47 45.12 -3.55
N LEU A 976 -13.86 44.76 -4.68
CA LEU A 976 -14.25 45.15 -6.03
C LEU A 976 -14.70 43.91 -6.82
N CYS A 977 -15.98 43.84 -7.18
CA CYS A 977 -16.53 42.70 -7.90
C CYS A 977 -16.29 42.85 -9.40
N ILE A 978 -15.41 42.00 -9.95
CA ILE A 978 -15.16 41.90 -11.38
C ILE A 978 -15.49 40.47 -11.82
N VAL A 979 -16.59 40.33 -12.55
CA VAL A 979 -17.06 39.03 -13.06
C VAL A 979 -16.27 38.67 -14.32
N PRO A 980 -15.61 37.50 -14.38
CA PRO A 980 -14.82 37.11 -15.55
C PRO A 980 -15.71 36.78 -16.76
N VAL A 981 -15.63 37.61 -17.81
CA VAL A 981 -16.27 37.33 -19.12
C VAL A 981 -15.30 36.51 -19.97
N HIS A 982 -15.35 35.19 -19.80
CA HIS A 982 -14.42 34.23 -20.41
C HIS A 982 -14.40 34.22 -21.95
N SER A 983 -15.39 34.83 -22.62
CA SER A 983 -15.54 34.81 -24.09
C SER A 983 -14.98 36.04 -24.82
N GLN A 984 -14.83 37.20 -24.16
CA GLN A 984 -14.46 38.46 -24.86
C GLN A 984 -12.94 38.68 -25.01
N HIS A 985 -12.10 38.05 -24.18
CA HIS A 985 -10.64 38.20 -24.22
C HIS A 985 -9.88 36.94 -24.63
N ARG A 986 -10.59 35.85 -24.97
CA ARG A 986 -10.06 34.49 -25.26
C ARG A 986 -9.03 34.40 -26.40
N GLY A 987 -8.85 35.46 -27.19
CA GLY A 987 -7.85 35.53 -28.26
C GLY A 987 -6.91 36.74 -28.18
N ARG A 988 -6.90 37.48 -27.06
CA ARG A 988 -6.11 38.72 -26.90
C ARG A 988 -4.96 38.63 -25.89
N LEU A 989 -4.90 37.59 -25.08
CA LEU A 989 -3.86 37.40 -24.06
C LEU A 989 -3.04 36.15 -24.41
N PHE A 990 -1.76 36.33 -24.71
CA PHE A 990 -0.82 35.24 -24.94
C PHE A 990 -0.51 34.54 -23.60
N LEU A 991 -0.71 33.21 -23.56
CA LEU A 991 -0.22 32.35 -22.49
C LEU A 991 0.83 31.38 -23.07
N PRO A 992 1.95 31.14 -22.37
CA PRO A 992 3.07 30.36 -22.90
C PRO A 992 2.85 28.84 -22.87
N PHE A 993 1.60 28.38 -22.77
CA PHE A 993 1.24 26.96 -22.76
C PHE A 993 -0.19 26.73 -23.26
N VAL A 994 -0.45 25.53 -23.78
CA VAL A 994 -1.75 25.19 -24.39
C VAL A 994 -2.85 24.90 -23.34
N ASP A 995 -2.51 24.62 -22.09
CA ASP A 995 -3.50 24.26 -21.06
C ASP A 995 -4.29 25.47 -20.53
N ASP A 996 -5.62 25.37 -20.57
CA ASP A 996 -6.54 26.34 -19.99
C ASP A 996 -6.57 26.20 -18.46
N ASP A 997 -5.75 26.98 -17.74
CA ASP A 997 -5.96 27.26 -16.33
C ASP A 997 -6.84 28.51 -16.18
N PRO A 998 -8.16 28.36 -15.93
CA PRO A 998 -9.09 29.49 -15.97
C PRO A 998 -8.79 30.51 -14.89
N ARG A 999 -8.27 30.07 -13.73
CA ARG A 999 -7.95 30.97 -12.61
C ARG A 999 -6.73 31.82 -12.93
N THR A 1000 -5.71 31.23 -13.54
CA THR A 1000 -4.53 31.98 -14.00
C THR A 1000 -4.91 32.99 -15.08
N ALA A 1001 -5.73 32.60 -16.06
CA ALA A 1001 -6.24 33.52 -17.07
C ALA A 1001 -7.05 34.68 -16.45
N GLU A 1002 -7.87 34.40 -15.44
CA GLU A 1002 -8.64 35.40 -14.69
C GLU A 1002 -7.74 36.39 -13.95
N VAL A 1003 -6.74 35.91 -13.19
CA VAL A 1003 -5.79 36.76 -12.46
C VAL A 1003 -5.08 37.72 -13.41
N VAL A 1004 -4.48 37.20 -14.49
CA VAL A 1004 -3.75 38.02 -15.45
C VAL A 1004 -4.68 39.06 -16.11
N SER A 1005 -5.90 38.66 -16.47
CA SER A 1005 -6.88 39.55 -17.08
C SER A 1005 -7.30 40.69 -16.13
N LYS A 1006 -7.53 40.39 -14.84
CA LYS A 1006 -7.90 41.40 -13.83
C LYS A 1006 -6.76 42.38 -13.57
N VAL A 1007 -5.53 41.90 -13.42
CA VAL A 1007 -4.36 42.77 -13.24
C VAL A 1007 -4.19 43.70 -14.45
N LEU A 1008 -4.29 43.16 -15.67
CA LEU A 1008 -4.17 43.95 -16.89
C LEU A 1008 -5.27 45.02 -17.02
N LEU A 1009 -6.52 44.65 -16.75
CA LEU A 1009 -7.67 45.56 -16.78
C LEU A 1009 -7.47 46.74 -15.80
N LEU A 1010 -7.04 46.44 -14.57
CA LEU A 1010 -6.87 47.44 -13.51
C LEU A 1010 -5.61 48.29 -13.69
N ALA A 1011 -4.55 47.73 -14.27
CA ALA A 1011 -3.35 48.49 -14.61
C ALA A 1011 -3.63 49.58 -15.65
N ARG A 1012 -4.70 49.40 -16.44
CA ARG A 1012 -5.20 50.35 -17.44
C ARG A 1012 -6.60 50.88 -17.06
N ASP A 1013 -6.82 51.18 -15.79
CA ASP A 1013 -8.14 51.56 -15.28
C ASP A 1013 -8.81 52.76 -16.00
N ARG A 1014 -8.04 53.67 -16.59
CA ARG A 1014 -8.55 54.76 -17.46
C ARG A 1014 -9.22 54.28 -18.75
N GLU A 1015 -8.90 53.08 -19.22
CA GLU A 1015 -9.46 52.48 -20.44
C GLU A 1015 -10.75 51.69 -20.16
N ILE A 1016 -11.12 51.50 -18.88
CA ILE A 1016 -12.33 50.78 -18.51
C ILE A 1016 -13.56 51.57 -18.96
N GLN A 1017 -14.41 50.94 -19.77
CA GLN A 1017 -15.68 51.51 -20.25
C GLN A 1017 -16.92 50.88 -19.59
N ASP A 1018 -16.74 49.78 -18.85
CA ASP A 1018 -17.84 49.09 -18.19
C ASP A 1018 -18.41 49.95 -17.04
N PRO A 1019 -19.66 50.43 -17.15
CA PRO A 1019 -20.24 51.31 -16.14
C PRO A 1019 -20.39 50.61 -14.78
N THR A 1020 -20.57 49.28 -14.74
CA THR A 1020 -20.72 48.53 -13.48
C THR A 1020 -19.41 48.45 -12.69
N ILE A 1021 -18.27 48.43 -13.39
CA ILE A 1021 -16.93 48.47 -12.77
C ILE A 1021 -16.58 49.91 -12.40
N LEU A 1022 -16.84 50.88 -13.29
CA LEU A 1022 -16.59 52.29 -13.04
C LEU A 1022 -17.40 52.84 -11.86
N GLU A 1023 -18.68 52.46 -11.73
CA GLU A 1023 -19.50 52.79 -10.56
C GLU A 1023 -18.84 52.30 -9.27
N GLN A 1024 -18.40 51.04 -9.21
CA GLN A 1024 -17.73 50.51 -8.01
C GLN A 1024 -16.40 51.24 -7.73
N ILE A 1025 -15.64 51.64 -8.74
CA ILE A 1025 -14.36 52.35 -8.60
C ILE A 1025 -14.57 53.82 -8.19
N LEU A 1026 -15.60 54.50 -8.71
CA LEU A 1026 -15.84 55.93 -8.54
C LEU A 1026 -16.88 56.29 -7.46
N ALA A 1027 -17.66 55.33 -6.95
CA ALA A 1027 -18.77 55.55 -6.01
C ALA A 1027 -18.39 56.03 -4.60
N VAL A 1028 -17.13 56.43 -4.36
CA VAL A 1028 -16.74 57.16 -3.16
C VAL A 1028 -15.87 58.34 -3.57
N ARG A 1029 -16.53 59.49 -3.80
CA ARG A 1029 -15.91 60.81 -3.62
C ARG A 1029 -16.56 61.49 -2.44
#